data_AF-A0A0F9G0H6-F1
#
_entry.id   AF-A0A0F9G0H6-F1
#
_cell.length_a   1.000
_cell.length_b   1.000
_cell.length_c   1.000
_cell.angle_alpha   90.00
_cell.angle_beta   90.00
_cell.angle_gamma   90.00
#
_symmetry.space_group_name_H-M   'P 1'
#
loop_
_entity.id
_entity.type
_entity.pdbx_description
1 polymer ?
#
loop_
_entity_poly.entity_id
_entity_poly.type
_entity_poly.pdbx_seq_one_letter_code
_entity_poly.pdbx_strand_id
1 'polypeptide(L)'
;QVLNVEPGMTYQASTWVNTSDATEVFKLVIRDVFEKWIAQDEALIDGVSTWTNYATSFTVPDDRDQIIFRIAQTVDHNPLPFYIDDAEALEGDAAATPGLILIAVLDDITINHAGDPRGAFLTWVDYSSITTALDSNGNAWSDTISFTAYYGESLGQILDKLVNLGFEWELVPKAVPSGGKTHDLKLYNNEGRDATPDTAITVRQGVLGGEVVDRIPAFTAILAQGSGNIFYEDESAAAGDFGRFEKFLPSRDVADVAGLTLQTDNAFAEELSNRRAARFSIVETPYHARPGVNYIPGDTIPMQFPPTLSRELRRVVSFDYANTFPNTYSVTGSTILLGEAAAYELIRRMWRRFVPAPRERRSGLATGLSGPAGADLSVSIAASDASETSKRKADLVCDTTTDDRTVVDAALDRINWNGQVVLSEGSFSFDTGLLRAGGGGNVTFKGMGQNETIITSTTTMAYLFRATTAINWTWKDLTLDGGNTVVSSVTWGLADQGTYTMKDVRVQDFTGDGVSIERAAGTGRFFSCTFTANGGHGFSERESNCHFFFCHFTLNVGDGLHIEQTSGNQYIGCTFINNTGEGFSTGYTLSGNSHENLLQNGHFEGNGGTAQLRIQAGNGWAILDNYFEGATTSMAFGAGGFGTSTGSFINGNVGQDTNFIAGSDAANQDIGVNSVNGIVEIGEGLVPPSLNDTDITFEGNLSTGVGTIKKPFSFDVTIKDVLLAVGTSPIGADLVIDVNLNGVTIFTTQANRPKVLDGDADGIGVAAVPDVTAIAAGEYLTFDIDQTGSGGTEGDDLVITVEWEPA
;
A
#
# COMPACT_ATOMS: atom_id res chain seq x y z
N GLN A 1 -1.95 -41.57 -14.47
CA GLN A 1 -1.14 -40.34 -14.58
C GLN A 1 0.15 -40.54 -13.79
N VAL A 2 1.25 -39.94 -14.23
CA VAL A 2 2.48 -39.84 -13.41
C VAL A 2 2.45 -38.49 -12.71
N LEU A 3 2.61 -38.48 -11.40
CA LEU A 3 2.59 -37.28 -10.55
C LEU A 3 3.98 -37.08 -9.96
N ASN A 4 4.46 -35.83 -9.93
CA ASN A 4 5.63 -35.46 -9.15
C ASN A 4 5.21 -35.31 -7.69
N VAL A 5 6.02 -35.81 -6.77
CA VAL A 5 5.76 -35.81 -5.33
C VAL A 5 7.06 -35.57 -4.55
N GLU A 6 6.93 -35.12 -3.30
CA GLU A 6 8.08 -34.95 -2.42
C GLU A 6 8.43 -36.28 -1.72
N PRO A 7 9.70 -36.75 -1.79
CA PRO A 7 10.11 -37.98 -1.12
C PRO A 7 9.90 -37.90 0.40
N GLY A 8 9.37 -38.96 1.00
CA GLY A 8 9.11 -39.05 2.44
C GLY A 8 7.81 -38.38 2.91
N MET A 9 7.13 -37.62 2.04
CA MET A 9 5.90 -36.91 2.40
C MET A 9 4.66 -37.81 2.29
N THR A 10 3.66 -37.53 3.12
CA THR A 10 2.34 -38.19 3.09
C THR A 10 1.41 -37.45 2.13
N TYR A 11 0.60 -38.19 1.39
CA TYR A 11 -0.41 -37.67 0.47
C TYR A 11 -1.77 -38.36 0.69
N GLN A 12 -2.84 -37.61 0.50
CA GLN A 12 -4.21 -38.10 0.33
C GLN A 12 -4.55 -38.12 -1.16
N ALA A 13 -4.84 -39.29 -1.72
CA ALA A 13 -5.28 -39.44 -3.10
C ALA A 13 -6.76 -39.82 -3.14
N SER A 14 -7.55 -39.16 -3.99
CA SER A 14 -8.97 -39.41 -4.18
C SER A 14 -9.39 -39.25 -5.64
N THR A 15 -10.48 -39.92 -6.01
CA THR A 15 -11.17 -39.70 -7.29
C THR A 15 -12.57 -40.29 -7.25
N TRP A 16 -13.47 -39.76 -8.07
CA TRP A 16 -14.83 -40.25 -8.20
C TRP A 16 -14.99 -41.08 -9.47
N VAL A 17 -15.69 -42.21 -9.35
CA VAL A 17 -16.01 -43.09 -10.48
C VAL A 17 -17.52 -43.27 -10.60
N ASN A 18 -18.04 -43.20 -11.82
CA ASN A 18 -19.44 -43.45 -12.14
C ASN A 18 -19.54 -44.42 -13.32
N THR A 19 -20.33 -45.48 -13.16
CA THR A 19 -20.60 -46.45 -14.24
C THR A 19 -22.07 -46.80 -14.29
N SER A 20 -22.46 -47.40 -15.41
CA SER A 20 -23.83 -47.89 -15.66
C SER A 20 -24.08 -49.32 -15.13
N ASP A 21 -23.10 -49.96 -14.49
CA ASP A 21 -23.22 -51.30 -13.93
C ASP A 21 -22.66 -51.40 -12.51
N ALA A 22 -23.54 -51.65 -11.53
CA ALA A 22 -23.18 -51.78 -10.12
C ALA A 22 -22.40 -53.06 -9.79
N THR A 23 -22.16 -53.95 -10.76
CA THR A 23 -21.35 -55.16 -10.58
C THR A 23 -19.87 -54.96 -10.95
N GLU A 24 -19.51 -53.83 -11.54
CA GLU A 24 -18.10 -53.49 -11.81
C GLU A 24 -17.36 -53.15 -10.51
N VAL A 25 -16.09 -53.55 -10.43
CA VAL A 25 -15.21 -53.24 -9.31
C VAL A 25 -14.04 -52.42 -9.83
N PHE A 26 -13.89 -51.22 -9.27
CA PHE A 26 -12.75 -50.34 -9.53
C PHE A 26 -11.84 -50.26 -8.32
N LYS A 27 -10.59 -49.87 -8.56
CA LYS A 27 -9.59 -49.63 -7.52
C LYS A 27 -8.79 -48.38 -7.86
N LEU A 28 -8.60 -47.52 -6.87
CA LEU A 28 -7.56 -46.51 -6.91
C LEU A 28 -6.24 -47.16 -6.51
N VAL A 29 -5.21 -47.03 -7.35
CA VAL A 29 -3.92 -47.70 -7.18
C VAL A 29 -2.80 -46.67 -7.29
N ILE A 30 -1.98 -46.60 -6.24
CA ILE A 30 -0.77 -45.79 -6.16
C ILE A 30 0.45 -46.70 -6.24
N ARG A 31 1.35 -46.41 -7.18
CA ARG A 31 2.60 -47.16 -7.40
C ARG A 31 3.77 -46.22 -7.61
N ASP A 32 4.99 -46.73 -7.49
CA ASP A 32 6.15 -46.01 -8.02
C ASP A 32 6.22 -46.11 -9.55
N VAL A 33 7.13 -45.36 -10.16
CA VAL A 33 7.36 -45.37 -11.62
C VAL A 33 7.84 -46.72 -12.18
N PHE A 34 8.24 -47.66 -11.33
CA PHE A 34 8.60 -49.04 -11.69
C PHE A 34 7.46 -50.03 -11.41
N GLU A 35 6.25 -49.52 -11.18
CA GLU A 35 5.05 -50.27 -10.83
C GLU A 35 5.11 -51.02 -9.49
N LYS A 36 6.05 -50.70 -8.60
CA LYS A 36 6.05 -51.21 -7.23
C LYS A 36 4.84 -50.64 -6.47
N TRP A 37 4.12 -51.51 -5.78
CA TRP A 37 2.94 -51.14 -5.01
C TRP A 37 3.29 -50.21 -3.83
N ILE A 38 2.51 -49.14 -3.67
CA ILE A 38 2.60 -48.19 -2.54
C ILE A 38 1.32 -48.24 -1.71
N ALA A 39 0.16 -47.99 -2.34
CA ALA A 39 -1.14 -47.99 -1.67
C ALA A 39 -2.27 -48.29 -2.67
N GLN A 40 -3.44 -48.67 -2.14
CA GLN A 40 -4.65 -48.80 -2.95
C GLN A 40 -5.91 -48.63 -2.09
N ASP A 41 -7.01 -48.28 -2.74
CA ASP A 41 -8.36 -48.39 -2.21
C ASP A 41 -9.25 -49.20 -3.17
N GLU A 42 -10.10 -50.05 -2.59
CA GLU A 42 -10.98 -50.98 -3.30
C GLU A 42 -12.36 -50.95 -2.67
N ALA A 43 -13.31 -50.37 -3.39
CA ALA A 43 -14.71 -50.27 -3.01
C ALA A 43 -15.62 -50.79 -4.12
N LEU A 44 -16.77 -51.34 -3.70
CA LEU A 44 -17.91 -51.56 -4.59
C LEU A 44 -18.56 -50.23 -4.91
N ILE A 45 -19.19 -50.15 -6.08
CA ILE A 45 -19.92 -48.95 -6.51
C ILE A 45 -21.20 -48.86 -5.69
N ASP A 46 -21.51 -47.68 -5.16
CA ASP A 46 -22.64 -47.44 -4.26
C ASP A 46 -24.02 -47.64 -4.93
N GLY A 47 -24.04 -47.79 -6.26
CA GLY A 47 -25.24 -47.96 -7.06
C GLY A 47 -24.98 -47.77 -8.56
N VAL A 48 -25.98 -48.10 -9.39
CA VAL A 48 -25.91 -47.81 -10.82
C VAL A 48 -25.99 -46.30 -11.04
N SER A 49 -25.07 -45.76 -11.84
CA SER A 49 -25.01 -44.33 -12.18
C SER A 49 -24.84 -43.39 -10.99
N THR A 50 -24.31 -43.89 -9.87
CA THR A 50 -23.92 -43.08 -8.71
C THR A 50 -22.41 -42.86 -8.70
N TRP A 51 -22.01 -41.63 -8.37
CA TRP A 51 -20.61 -41.32 -8.13
C TRP A 51 -20.14 -41.99 -6.83
N THR A 52 -19.13 -42.85 -6.93
CA THR A 52 -18.48 -43.51 -5.79
C THR A 52 -17.08 -42.93 -5.63
N ASN A 53 -16.74 -42.45 -4.44
CA ASN A 53 -15.41 -41.92 -4.13
C ASN A 53 -14.47 -43.05 -3.74
N TYR A 54 -13.28 -43.07 -4.34
CA TYR A 54 -12.17 -43.95 -3.96
C TYR A 54 -11.08 -43.07 -3.37
N ALA A 55 -10.64 -43.37 -2.15
CA ALA A 55 -9.67 -42.53 -1.44
C ALA A 55 -8.64 -43.37 -0.65
N THR A 56 -7.37 -42.96 -0.67
CA THR A 56 -6.30 -43.63 0.05
C THR A 56 -5.23 -42.64 0.52
N SER A 57 -4.67 -42.87 1.71
CA SER A 57 -3.51 -42.15 2.23
C SER A 57 -2.23 -42.96 2.00
N PHE A 58 -1.14 -42.33 1.58
CA PHE A 58 0.13 -43.02 1.40
C PHE A 58 1.34 -42.12 1.67
N THR A 59 2.44 -42.72 2.13
CA THR A 59 3.73 -42.05 2.27
C THR A 59 4.61 -42.40 1.08
N VAL A 60 5.18 -41.37 0.44
CA VAL A 60 6.10 -41.53 -0.68
C VAL A 60 7.42 -42.08 -0.16
N PRO A 61 7.99 -43.14 -0.77
CA PRO A 61 9.32 -43.61 -0.39
C PRO A 61 10.38 -42.50 -0.50
N ASP A 62 11.32 -42.44 0.45
CA ASP A 62 12.38 -41.40 0.50
C ASP A 62 13.26 -41.32 -0.77
N ASP A 63 13.27 -42.35 -1.60
CA ASP A 63 14.02 -42.43 -2.86
C ASP A 63 13.18 -42.17 -4.12
N ARG A 64 11.97 -41.61 -3.96
CA ARG A 64 11.02 -41.41 -5.06
C ARG A 64 10.51 -39.97 -5.09
N ASP A 65 10.64 -39.34 -6.25
CA ASP A 65 10.08 -38.02 -6.59
C ASP A 65 8.89 -38.11 -7.56
N GLN A 66 8.50 -39.34 -7.94
CA GLN A 66 7.41 -39.61 -8.87
C GLN A 66 6.63 -40.87 -8.50
N ILE A 67 5.31 -40.79 -8.69
CA ILE A 67 4.37 -41.91 -8.49
C ILE A 67 3.42 -42.05 -9.69
N ILE A 68 2.81 -43.22 -9.81
CA ILE A 68 1.73 -43.53 -10.74
C ILE A 68 0.42 -43.52 -9.97
N PHE A 69 -0.48 -42.60 -10.34
CA PHE A 69 -1.88 -42.54 -9.91
C PHE A 69 -2.76 -43.19 -10.99
N ARG A 70 -3.56 -44.20 -10.64
CA ARG A 70 -4.36 -44.96 -11.61
C ARG A 70 -5.66 -45.48 -11.02
N ILE A 71 -6.74 -45.42 -11.81
CA ILE A 71 -7.93 -46.25 -11.62
C ILE A 71 -7.80 -47.53 -12.44
N ALA A 72 -8.04 -48.67 -11.82
CA ALA A 72 -8.04 -49.98 -12.48
C ALA A 72 -9.36 -50.70 -12.23
N GLN A 73 -9.94 -51.28 -13.27
CA GLN A 73 -11.06 -52.20 -13.15
C GLN A 73 -10.54 -53.62 -12.91
N THR A 74 -11.20 -54.42 -12.07
CA THR A 74 -10.70 -55.75 -11.68
C THR A 74 -11.59 -56.92 -12.06
N VAL A 75 -12.53 -56.72 -12.98
CA VAL A 75 -13.37 -57.80 -13.52
C VAL A 75 -12.75 -58.38 -14.79
N ASP A 76 -12.97 -59.68 -15.04
CA ASP A 76 -12.42 -60.41 -16.19
C ASP A 76 -13.23 -60.18 -17.49
N HIS A 77 -13.57 -58.93 -17.78
CA HIS A 77 -14.16 -58.51 -19.05
C HIS A 77 -13.82 -57.05 -19.36
N ASN A 78 -14.16 -56.59 -20.57
CA ASN A 78 -13.97 -55.19 -20.92
C ASN A 78 -14.93 -54.30 -20.11
N PRO A 79 -14.46 -53.18 -19.55
CA PRO A 79 -15.34 -52.24 -18.86
C PRO A 79 -16.46 -51.76 -19.77
N LEU A 80 -17.66 -51.63 -19.20
CA LEU A 80 -18.68 -50.76 -19.77
C LEU A 80 -18.20 -49.30 -19.70
N PRO A 81 -18.82 -48.38 -20.47
CA PRO A 81 -18.49 -46.97 -20.37
C PRO A 81 -18.65 -46.46 -18.94
N PHE A 82 -17.57 -45.90 -18.40
CA PHE A 82 -17.52 -45.29 -17.07
C PHE A 82 -16.86 -43.91 -17.17
N TYR A 83 -17.13 -43.09 -16.16
CA TYR A 83 -16.64 -41.73 -16.03
C TYR A 83 -15.76 -41.63 -14.78
N ILE A 84 -14.73 -40.79 -14.88
CA ILE A 84 -13.85 -40.43 -13.76
C ILE A 84 -13.95 -38.91 -13.62
N ASP A 85 -14.04 -38.44 -12.38
CA ASP A 85 -14.00 -37.02 -12.06
C ASP A 85 -13.16 -36.75 -10.80
N ASP A 86 -12.78 -35.48 -10.60
CA ASP A 86 -12.12 -34.95 -9.40
C ASP A 86 -10.96 -35.83 -8.91
N ALA A 87 -10.08 -36.22 -9.82
CA ALA A 87 -8.86 -36.96 -9.48
C ALA A 87 -7.82 -36.02 -8.88
N GLU A 88 -7.53 -36.20 -7.59
CA GLU A 88 -6.60 -35.35 -6.84
C GLU A 88 -5.63 -36.17 -5.98
N ALA A 89 -4.47 -35.57 -5.72
CA ALA A 89 -3.49 -36.06 -4.77
C ALA A 89 -2.96 -34.84 -4.00
N LEU A 90 -3.42 -34.69 -2.75
CA LEU A 90 -3.11 -33.56 -1.89
C LEU A 90 -2.02 -33.96 -0.90
N GLU A 91 -1.01 -33.12 -0.77
CA GLU A 91 0.05 -33.32 0.23
C GLU A 91 -0.48 -33.06 1.63
N GLY A 92 -0.13 -33.94 2.58
CA GLY A 92 -0.51 -33.88 3.98
C GLY A 92 -1.44 -35.00 4.45
N ASP A 93 -1.80 -34.94 5.72
CA ASP A 93 -2.82 -35.79 6.32
C ASP A 93 -4.24 -35.29 6.01
N ALA A 94 -5.24 -36.15 6.18
CA ALA A 94 -6.63 -35.77 6.05
C ALA A 94 -7.01 -34.67 7.06
N ALA A 95 -8.02 -33.85 6.71
CA ALA A 95 -8.54 -32.83 7.61
C ALA A 95 -8.89 -33.44 8.98
N ALA A 96 -8.47 -32.79 10.05
CA ALA A 96 -8.48 -33.32 11.40
C ALA A 96 -9.05 -32.31 12.39
N THR A 97 -9.43 -32.76 13.59
CA THR A 97 -9.84 -31.82 14.64
C THR A 97 -8.66 -30.94 15.05
N PRO A 98 -8.90 -29.68 15.45
CA PRO A 98 -7.85 -28.77 15.92
C PRO A 98 -7.03 -29.38 17.07
N GLY A 99 -7.70 -30.12 17.96
CA GLY A 99 -7.05 -30.84 19.05
C GLY A 99 -6.10 -31.93 18.56
N LEU A 100 -6.47 -32.73 17.55
CA LEU A 100 -5.58 -33.76 16.99
C LEU A 100 -4.35 -33.13 16.32
N ILE A 101 -4.54 -32.05 15.55
CA ILE A 101 -3.45 -31.33 14.87
C ILE A 101 -2.46 -30.76 15.90
N LEU A 102 -2.96 -30.05 16.91
CA LEU A 102 -2.09 -29.44 17.91
C LEU A 102 -1.39 -30.49 18.78
N ILE A 103 -2.06 -31.60 19.13
CA ILE A 103 -1.42 -32.71 19.85
C ILE A 103 -0.31 -33.31 19.01
N ALA A 104 -0.52 -33.55 17.71
CA ALA A 104 0.53 -34.10 16.84
C ALA A 104 1.78 -33.20 16.80
N VAL A 105 1.59 -31.88 16.70
CA VAL A 105 2.69 -30.89 16.77
C VAL A 105 3.37 -30.91 18.13
N LEU A 106 2.60 -30.91 19.23
CA LEU A 106 3.15 -30.88 20.58
C LEU A 106 3.83 -32.20 20.97
N ASP A 107 3.32 -33.35 20.53
CA ASP A 107 3.92 -34.66 20.76
C ASP A 107 5.27 -34.78 20.02
N ASP A 108 5.36 -34.29 18.78
CA ASP A 108 6.65 -34.19 18.08
C ASP A 108 7.64 -33.32 18.86
N ILE A 109 7.21 -32.15 19.36
CA ILE A 109 8.09 -31.26 20.13
C ILE A 109 8.47 -31.87 21.50
N THR A 110 7.53 -32.51 22.20
CA THR A 110 7.66 -32.83 23.64
C THR A 110 7.99 -34.29 23.95
N ILE A 111 7.82 -35.21 23.01
CA ILE A 111 8.02 -36.65 23.22
C ILE A 111 9.15 -37.17 22.36
N ASN A 112 9.08 -36.94 21.04
CA ASN A 112 10.01 -37.53 20.09
C ASN A 112 10.18 -36.64 18.86
N HIS A 113 11.01 -35.60 19.00
CA HIS A 113 11.40 -34.76 17.88
C HIS A 113 12.34 -35.58 16.99
N ALA A 114 11.75 -36.33 16.07
CA ALA A 114 12.43 -37.42 15.39
C ALA A 114 13.63 -36.89 14.59
N GLY A 115 14.83 -37.38 14.93
CA GLY A 115 16.07 -37.00 14.26
C GLY A 115 16.86 -35.86 14.94
N ASP A 116 16.34 -35.24 15.99
CA ASP A 116 17.08 -34.21 16.73
C ASP A 116 17.84 -34.81 17.94
N PRO A 117 19.18 -34.75 17.96
CA PRO A 117 19.98 -35.24 19.08
C PRO A 117 19.78 -34.44 20.39
N ARG A 118 19.11 -33.28 20.35
CA ARG A 118 18.86 -32.40 21.50
C ARG A 118 17.74 -32.89 22.44
N GLY A 119 16.87 -33.79 21.98
CA GLY A 119 15.81 -34.41 22.77
C GLY A 119 14.50 -33.60 22.82
N ALA A 120 13.67 -33.87 23.84
CA ALA A 120 12.34 -33.26 23.98
C ALA A 120 12.39 -31.80 24.46
N PHE A 121 11.61 -30.94 23.81
CA PHE A 121 11.44 -29.53 24.14
C PHE A 121 10.07 -29.25 24.75
N LEU A 122 9.85 -28.05 25.31
CA LEU A 122 8.59 -27.65 25.96
C LEU A 122 8.07 -28.64 27.02
N THR A 123 8.97 -29.39 27.66
CA THR A 123 8.62 -30.40 28.67
C THR A 123 7.92 -29.81 29.89
N TRP A 124 7.94 -28.48 30.07
CA TRP A 124 7.24 -27.72 31.10
C TRP A 124 5.78 -27.35 30.77
N VAL A 125 5.33 -27.51 29.52
CA VAL A 125 3.95 -27.24 29.09
C VAL A 125 3.09 -28.49 29.26
N ASP A 126 1.94 -28.34 29.91
CA ASP A 126 0.90 -29.35 30.03
C ASP A 126 -0.25 -29.01 29.07
N TYR A 127 -0.48 -29.87 28.09
CA TYR A 127 -1.57 -29.73 27.11
C TYR A 127 -2.60 -30.85 27.27
N SER A 128 -2.59 -31.59 28.40
CA SER A 128 -3.50 -32.72 28.64
C SER A 128 -4.98 -32.33 28.73
N SER A 129 -5.28 -31.04 28.87
CA SER A 129 -6.65 -30.52 28.80
C SER A 129 -7.23 -30.57 27.38
N ILE A 130 -6.38 -30.63 26.36
CA ILE A 130 -6.74 -30.71 24.95
C ILE A 130 -6.77 -32.19 24.57
N THR A 131 -7.85 -32.64 23.94
CA THR A 131 -7.95 -34.03 23.46
C THR A 131 -8.30 -34.04 21.97
N THR A 132 -8.17 -35.20 21.33
CA THR A 132 -8.55 -35.37 19.92
C THR A 132 -10.04 -35.14 19.66
N ALA A 133 -10.89 -35.26 20.69
CA ALA A 133 -12.34 -35.11 20.59
C ALA A 133 -12.90 -33.86 21.28
N LEU A 134 -12.23 -33.36 22.32
CA LEU A 134 -12.71 -32.27 23.17
C LEU A 134 -11.69 -31.14 23.30
N ASP A 135 -12.19 -29.91 23.37
CA ASP A 135 -11.46 -28.69 23.72
C ASP A 135 -11.13 -28.62 25.22
N SER A 136 -10.41 -27.58 25.64
CA SER A 136 -10.01 -27.39 27.03
C SER A 136 -11.16 -27.07 28.00
N ASN A 137 -12.38 -26.81 27.50
CA ASN A 137 -13.60 -26.69 28.30
C ASN A 137 -14.39 -28.02 28.36
N GLY A 138 -13.92 -29.08 27.67
CA GLY A 138 -14.61 -30.36 27.56
C GLY A 138 -15.73 -30.37 26.52
N ASN A 139 -15.81 -29.37 25.64
CA ASN A 139 -16.76 -29.34 24.54
C ASN A 139 -16.21 -30.10 23.34
N ALA A 140 -17.08 -30.75 22.56
CA ALA A 140 -16.66 -31.41 21.32
C ALA A 140 -16.19 -30.38 20.27
N TRP A 141 -15.16 -30.74 19.50
CA TRP A 141 -14.76 -29.96 18.32
C TRP A 141 -15.90 -29.93 17.30
N SER A 142 -16.28 -28.74 16.82
CA SER A 142 -17.37 -28.58 15.84
C SER A 142 -16.96 -28.94 14.41
N ASP A 143 -15.67 -28.76 14.09
CA ASP A 143 -15.16 -28.80 12.73
C ASP A 143 -13.86 -29.62 12.63
N THR A 144 -13.66 -30.22 11.45
CA THR A 144 -12.35 -30.70 11.00
C THR A 144 -11.73 -29.63 10.11
N ILE A 145 -10.45 -29.36 10.31
CA ILE A 145 -9.71 -28.34 9.57
C ILE A 145 -8.52 -28.95 8.85
N SER A 146 -8.11 -28.32 7.75
CA SER A 146 -6.80 -28.54 7.15
C SER A 146 -5.85 -27.46 7.66
N PHE A 147 -4.65 -27.86 8.07
CA PHE A 147 -3.67 -26.97 8.67
C PHE A 147 -2.29 -27.23 8.05
N THR A 148 -1.58 -26.15 7.69
CA THR A 148 -0.22 -26.23 7.16
C THR A 148 0.71 -25.44 8.07
N ALA A 149 1.64 -26.14 8.72
CA ALA A 149 2.81 -25.54 9.35
C ALA A 149 3.97 -25.49 8.35
N TYR A 150 4.66 -24.36 8.29
CA TYR A 150 5.84 -24.21 7.46
C TYR A 150 7.11 -24.38 8.30
N TYR A 151 8.19 -24.84 7.64
CA TYR A 151 9.50 -24.90 8.26
C TYR A 151 9.93 -23.52 8.78
N GLY A 152 10.36 -23.46 10.05
CA GLY A 152 10.81 -22.24 10.72
C GLY A 152 9.71 -21.45 11.43
N GLU A 153 8.45 -21.92 11.40
CA GLU A 153 7.39 -21.31 12.20
C GLU A 153 7.54 -21.64 13.70
N SER A 154 7.33 -20.63 14.55
CA SER A 154 7.26 -20.83 16.00
C SER A 154 5.93 -21.48 16.39
N LEU A 155 5.89 -22.17 17.53
CA LEU A 155 4.64 -22.70 18.09
C LEU A 155 3.59 -21.59 18.29
N GLY A 156 4.01 -20.38 18.64
CA GLY A 156 3.10 -19.23 18.74
C GLY A 156 2.47 -18.86 17.40
N GLN A 157 3.22 -18.91 16.30
CA GLN A 157 2.69 -18.67 14.96
C GLN A 157 1.71 -19.76 14.52
N ILE A 158 2.01 -21.02 14.86
CA ILE A 158 1.12 -22.17 14.65
C ILE A 158 -0.21 -21.95 15.40
N LEU A 159 -0.14 -21.51 16.65
CA LEU A 159 -1.34 -21.23 17.46
C LEU A 159 -2.11 -20.00 16.97
N ASP A 160 -1.43 -18.92 16.55
CA ASP A 160 -2.07 -17.74 16.00
C ASP A 160 -2.78 -18.05 14.66
N LYS A 161 -2.29 -19.03 13.88
CA LYS A 161 -3.02 -19.54 12.71
C LYS A 161 -4.33 -20.23 13.09
N LEU A 162 -4.36 -20.98 14.19
CA LEU A 162 -5.62 -21.54 14.71
C LEU A 162 -6.57 -20.41 15.14
N VAL A 163 -6.04 -19.30 15.67
CA VAL A 163 -6.86 -18.11 15.96
C VAL A 163 -7.51 -17.53 14.72
N ASN A 164 -6.78 -17.43 13.62
CA ASN A 164 -7.33 -16.97 12.34
C ASN A 164 -8.42 -17.90 11.78
N LEU A 165 -8.48 -19.15 12.24
CA LEU A 165 -9.53 -20.12 11.90
C LEU A 165 -10.71 -20.11 12.89
N GLY A 166 -10.74 -19.17 13.84
CA GLY A 166 -11.82 -19.00 14.81
C GLY A 166 -11.63 -19.75 16.13
N PHE A 167 -10.46 -20.31 16.40
CA PHE A 167 -10.16 -20.94 17.69
C PHE A 167 -9.53 -19.93 18.65
N GLU A 168 -9.52 -20.25 19.94
CA GLU A 168 -8.83 -19.42 20.93
C GLU A 168 -7.86 -20.25 21.75
N TRP A 169 -6.71 -19.69 22.13
CA TRP A 169 -5.77 -20.37 23.00
C TRP A 169 -5.32 -19.48 24.16
N GLU A 170 -5.02 -20.11 25.29
CA GLU A 170 -4.39 -19.44 26.44
C GLU A 170 -3.30 -20.34 27.05
N LEU A 171 -2.28 -19.70 27.62
CA LEU A 171 -1.28 -20.38 28.44
C LEU A 171 -1.37 -19.86 29.87
N VAL A 172 -1.74 -20.73 30.81
CA VAL A 172 -2.01 -20.34 32.20
C VAL A 172 -1.01 -21.02 33.12
N PRO A 173 -0.36 -20.33 34.06
CA PRO A 173 0.45 -20.98 35.09
C PRO A 173 -0.37 -22.02 35.86
N LYS A 174 0.17 -23.23 36.06
CA LYS A 174 -0.50 -24.25 36.89
C LYS A 174 -0.56 -23.74 38.31
N ALA A 175 -1.74 -23.84 38.93
CA ALA A 175 -1.91 -23.53 40.35
C ALA A 175 -0.96 -24.37 41.24
N VAL A 176 -0.65 -25.60 40.80
CA VAL A 176 0.33 -26.48 41.45
C VAL A 176 1.19 -27.15 40.37
N PRO A 177 2.43 -26.66 40.14
CA PRO A 177 3.38 -27.32 39.25
C PRO A 177 3.71 -28.74 39.73
N SER A 178 3.67 -29.73 38.84
CA SER A 178 4.00 -31.13 39.16
C SER A 178 4.51 -31.88 37.92
N GLY A 179 5.35 -32.90 38.12
CA GLY A 179 5.90 -33.68 36.99
C GLY A 179 6.76 -32.87 36.00
N GLY A 180 7.34 -31.75 36.43
CA GLY A 180 8.08 -30.82 35.56
C GLY A 180 7.19 -29.85 34.78
N LYS A 181 5.86 -30.01 34.84
CA LYS A 181 4.88 -29.14 34.19
C LYS A 181 4.57 -27.91 35.04
N THR A 182 4.72 -26.73 34.46
CA THR A 182 4.53 -25.43 35.14
C THR A 182 3.38 -24.61 34.56
N HIS A 183 2.95 -24.87 33.33
CA HIS A 183 1.87 -24.12 32.66
C HIS A 183 0.91 -25.07 31.94
N ASP A 184 -0.38 -24.72 31.94
CA ASP A 184 -1.43 -25.36 31.15
C ASP A 184 -1.59 -24.59 29.82
N LEU A 185 -1.34 -25.24 28.69
CA LEU A 185 -1.75 -24.77 27.38
C LEU A 185 -3.18 -25.24 27.14
N LYS A 186 -4.04 -24.29 26.80
CA LYS A 186 -5.46 -24.53 26.55
C LYS A 186 -5.86 -24.01 25.18
N LEU A 187 -6.78 -24.71 24.54
CA LEU A 187 -7.35 -24.39 23.23
C LEU A 187 -8.88 -24.56 23.32
N TYR A 188 -9.62 -23.60 22.78
CA TYR A 188 -11.08 -23.51 22.86
C TYR A 188 -11.71 -23.38 21.48
N ASN A 189 -12.94 -23.87 21.36
CA ASN A 189 -13.77 -23.64 20.17
C ASN A 189 -14.30 -22.20 20.11
N ASN A 190 -14.72 -21.76 18.93
CA ASN A 190 -15.23 -20.40 18.64
C ASN A 190 -16.41 -19.97 19.53
N GLU A 191 -17.16 -20.94 20.07
CA GLU A 191 -18.37 -20.70 20.88
C GLU A 191 -18.10 -20.56 22.39
N GLY A 192 -16.84 -20.52 22.82
CA GLY A 192 -16.46 -20.94 24.17
C GLY A 192 -15.88 -19.92 25.16
N ARG A 193 -15.44 -18.73 24.75
CA ARG A 193 -14.97 -17.67 25.66
C ARG A 193 -14.95 -16.30 24.97
N ASP A 194 -15.72 -15.35 25.50
CA ASP A 194 -15.43 -13.93 25.33
C ASP A 194 -14.39 -13.55 26.40
N ALA A 195 -13.11 -13.79 26.11
CA ALA A 195 -12.01 -13.47 27.02
C ALA A 195 -11.41 -12.10 26.68
N THR A 196 -12.23 -11.05 26.73
CA THR A 196 -11.74 -9.69 27.00
C THR A 196 -12.05 -9.31 28.45
N PRO A 197 -11.08 -9.42 29.38
CA PRO A 197 -11.19 -8.69 30.64
C PRO A 197 -10.82 -7.23 30.35
N ASP A 198 -11.83 -6.37 30.43
CA ASP A 198 -11.68 -4.97 30.78
C ASP A 198 -10.72 -4.83 31.97
N THR A 199 -9.64 -4.05 31.80
CA THR A 199 -9.16 -3.19 32.89
C THR A 199 -8.30 -2.05 32.37
N ALA A 200 -8.86 -0.84 32.46
CA ALA A 200 -8.13 0.40 32.40
C ALA A 200 -7.11 0.50 33.55
N ILE A 201 -5.87 0.86 33.24
CA ILE A 201 -4.92 1.35 34.25
C ILE A 201 -4.96 2.88 34.24
N THR A 202 -5.35 3.44 35.39
CA THR A 202 -5.42 4.88 35.66
C THR A 202 -4.07 5.40 36.19
N VAL A 203 -3.75 6.65 35.85
CA VAL A 203 -2.44 7.34 36.04
C VAL A 203 -2.24 7.91 37.46
N ARG A 204 -0.97 7.97 37.93
CA ARG A 204 -0.24 9.12 38.56
C ARG A 204 0.59 8.74 39.81
N GLN A 205 1.91 8.91 39.74
CA GLN A 205 2.74 9.64 40.72
C GLN A 205 3.98 10.24 40.02
N GLY A 206 4.37 11.45 40.43
CA GLY A 206 5.31 12.35 39.75
C GLY A 206 6.80 12.15 40.04
N VAL A 207 7.59 13.10 39.50
CA VAL A 207 8.93 13.01 38.87
C VAL A 207 10.15 13.12 39.81
N LEU A 208 11.32 12.51 39.45
CA LEU A 208 12.67 13.14 39.25
C LEU A 208 13.84 12.11 39.25
N GLY A 209 14.49 11.93 38.10
CA GLY A 209 15.72 11.12 37.91
C GLY A 209 15.48 9.76 37.26
N GLY A 210 16.16 9.50 36.14
CA GLY A 210 16.02 8.26 35.38
C GLY A 210 16.94 7.14 35.88
N GLU A 211 16.39 5.97 36.20
CA GLU A 211 17.16 4.77 36.49
C GLU A 211 17.75 4.19 35.19
N VAL A 212 19.04 3.84 35.21
CA VAL A 212 19.64 2.98 34.19
C VAL A 212 19.33 1.56 34.62
N VAL A 213 18.50 0.87 33.84
CA VAL A 213 18.08 -0.50 34.16
C VAL A 213 18.72 -1.43 33.14
N ASP A 214 19.37 -2.49 33.62
CA ASP A 214 19.84 -3.59 32.78
C ASP A 214 18.63 -4.47 32.42
N ARG A 215 18.36 -4.62 31.12
CA ARG A 215 17.27 -5.49 30.64
C ARG A 215 17.71 -6.95 30.59
N ILE A 216 16.71 -7.83 30.66
CA ILE A 216 16.86 -9.24 30.25
C ILE A 216 17.16 -9.26 28.75
N PRO A 217 18.22 -9.95 28.30
CA PRO A 217 18.57 -10.01 26.88
C PRO A 217 17.44 -10.63 26.05
N ALA A 218 17.21 -10.09 24.85
CA ALA A 218 16.17 -10.57 23.93
C ALA A 218 16.43 -11.99 23.44
N PHE A 219 17.69 -12.41 23.42
CA PHE A 219 18.14 -13.76 23.15
C PHE A 219 19.48 -13.98 23.89
N THR A 220 19.74 -15.22 24.29
CA THR A 220 21.00 -15.61 24.95
C THR A 220 21.77 -16.66 24.16
N ALA A 221 21.14 -17.28 23.15
CA ALA A 221 21.74 -18.17 22.17
C ALA A 221 21.34 -17.75 20.74
N ILE A 222 22.20 -17.99 19.77
CA ILE A 222 21.91 -17.79 18.34
C ILE A 222 22.14 -19.09 17.59
N LEU A 223 21.22 -19.45 16.71
CA LEU A 223 21.42 -20.44 15.65
C LEU A 223 21.53 -19.72 14.30
N ALA A 224 22.75 -19.61 13.77
CA ALA A 224 23.02 -18.99 12.49
C ALA A 224 23.08 -20.05 11.37
N GLN A 225 22.42 -19.76 10.24
CA GLN A 225 22.44 -20.63 9.05
C GLN A 225 23.10 -19.92 7.87
N GLY A 226 24.21 -20.48 7.39
CA GLY A 226 24.92 -20.05 6.19
C GLY A 226 24.45 -20.72 4.91
N SER A 227 25.10 -20.38 3.79
CA SER A 227 24.91 -21.05 2.51
C SER A 227 25.27 -22.54 2.61
N GLY A 228 24.61 -23.39 1.82
CA GLY A 228 24.93 -24.83 1.78
C GLY A 228 24.58 -25.61 3.05
N ASN A 229 23.59 -25.14 3.83
CA ASN A 229 23.17 -25.75 5.10
C ASN A 229 24.30 -25.84 6.14
N ILE A 230 25.23 -24.89 6.14
CA ILE A 230 26.19 -24.73 7.23
C ILE A 230 25.44 -24.09 8.40
N PHE A 231 25.56 -24.70 9.58
CA PHE A 231 24.99 -24.15 10.81
C PHE A 231 26.10 -23.79 11.78
N TYR A 232 25.91 -22.68 12.47
CA TYR A 232 26.76 -22.25 13.57
C TYR A 232 25.87 -21.86 14.74
N GLU A 233 26.21 -22.34 15.92
CA GLU A 233 25.50 -22.04 17.14
C GLU A 233 26.48 -21.43 18.13
N ASP A 234 26.06 -20.38 18.80
CA ASP A 234 26.82 -19.78 19.88
C ASP A 234 25.91 -19.26 20.99
N GLU A 235 26.47 -19.17 22.18
CA GLU A 235 25.75 -18.86 23.41
C GLU A 235 26.47 -17.77 24.19
N SER A 236 25.76 -16.69 24.49
CA SER A 236 26.30 -15.62 25.29
C SER A 236 26.44 -16.03 26.75
N ALA A 237 27.39 -15.40 27.46
CA ALA A 237 27.54 -15.59 28.90
C ALA A 237 26.26 -15.30 29.71
N ALA A 238 25.33 -14.51 29.16
CA ALA A 238 24.06 -14.18 29.79
C ALA A 238 23.09 -15.38 29.88
N ALA A 239 23.32 -16.45 29.12
CA ALA A 239 22.50 -17.66 29.24
C ALA A 239 22.61 -18.32 30.63
N GLY A 240 23.76 -18.20 31.28
CA GLY A 240 23.95 -18.69 32.66
C GLY A 240 23.09 -17.95 33.69
N ASP A 241 22.79 -16.67 33.45
CA ASP A 241 22.02 -15.82 34.36
C ASP A 241 20.51 -15.85 34.08
N PHE A 242 20.12 -15.97 32.80
CA PHE A 242 18.72 -15.80 32.36
C PHE A 242 18.08 -17.07 31.74
N GLY A 243 18.86 -18.12 31.53
CA GLY A 243 18.43 -19.28 30.74
C GLY A 243 18.62 -19.07 29.23
N ARG A 244 18.41 -20.14 28.45
CA ARG A 244 18.65 -20.16 27.00
C ARG A 244 17.42 -19.66 26.22
N PHE A 245 17.61 -18.59 25.46
CA PHE A 245 16.64 -17.95 24.57
C PHE A 245 17.25 -17.90 23.17
N GLU A 246 16.68 -18.61 22.21
CA GLU A 246 17.26 -18.78 20.88
C GLU A 246 16.77 -17.71 19.90
N LYS A 247 17.72 -17.11 19.18
CA LYS A 247 17.45 -16.30 17.98
C LYS A 247 18.01 -17.02 16.76
N PHE A 248 17.16 -17.27 15.77
CA PHE A 248 17.59 -17.71 14.47
C PHE A 248 18.17 -16.54 13.65
N LEU A 249 19.36 -16.73 13.08
CA LEU A 249 20.05 -15.74 12.26
C LEU A 249 20.27 -16.29 10.84
N PRO A 250 19.39 -15.96 9.87
CA PRO A 250 19.58 -16.40 8.49
C PRO A 250 20.69 -15.58 7.84
N SER A 251 21.82 -16.23 7.60
CA SER A 251 23.07 -15.65 7.10
C SER A 251 23.43 -16.28 5.75
N ARG A 252 22.45 -16.39 4.85
CA ARG A 252 22.52 -17.21 3.62
C ARG A 252 23.66 -16.84 2.66
N ASP A 253 24.18 -15.62 2.75
CA ASP A 253 25.32 -15.15 1.94
C ASP A 253 26.67 -15.59 2.50
N VAL A 254 26.68 -16.14 3.70
CA VAL A 254 27.90 -16.57 4.38
C VAL A 254 28.15 -18.03 4.08
N ALA A 255 29.21 -18.30 3.33
CA ALA A 255 29.56 -19.65 2.87
C ALA A 255 30.50 -20.42 3.81
N ASP A 256 30.88 -19.83 4.95
CA ASP A 256 31.79 -20.46 5.89
C ASP A 256 31.42 -20.19 7.36
N VAL A 257 31.90 -21.06 8.24
CA VAL A 257 31.61 -20.99 9.69
C VAL A 257 32.19 -19.71 10.31
N ALA A 258 33.33 -19.21 9.83
CA ALA A 258 33.99 -18.03 10.41
C ALA A 258 33.16 -16.75 10.18
N GLY A 259 32.53 -16.61 9.01
CA GLY A 259 31.60 -15.53 8.74
C GLY A 259 30.33 -15.66 9.58
N LEU A 260 29.85 -16.88 9.85
CA LEU A 260 28.68 -17.09 10.71
C LEU A 260 29.00 -16.73 12.17
N THR A 261 30.20 -17.08 12.62
CA THR A 261 30.74 -16.64 13.91
C THR A 261 30.77 -15.12 13.99
N LEU A 262 31.34 -14.43 12.99
CA LEU A 262 31.40 -12.97 12.98
C LEU A 262 30.00 -12.31 13.02
N GLN A 263 29.03 -12.85 12.27
CA GLN A 263 27.67 -12.31 12.30
C GLN A 263 26.96 -12.59 13.63
N THR A 264 27.22 -13.74 14.22
CA THR A 264 26.70 -14.12 15.54
C THR A 264 27.29 -13.24 16.64
N ASP A 265 28.61 -13.00 16.61
CA ASP A 265 29.31 -12.07 17.52
C ASP A 265 28.77 -10.65 17.39
N ASN A 266 28.55 -10.17 16.16
CA ASN A 266 27.96 -8.86 15.92
C ASN A 266 26.54 -8.75 16.49
N ALA A 267 25.74 -9.81 16.34
CA ALA A 267 24.39 -9.85 16.91
C ALA A 267 24.42 -9.88 18.44
N PHE A 268 25.34 -10.62 19.06
CA PHE A 268 25.53 -10.58 20.52
C PHE A 268 26.07 -9.23 21.01
N ALA A 269 26.98 -8.60 20.26
CA ALA A 269 27.50 -7.28 20.59
C ALA A 269 26.41 -6.20 20.48
N GLU A 270 25.55 -6.29 19.47
CA GLU A 270 24.36 -5.43 19.34
C GLU A 270 23.41 -5.65 20.52
N GLU A 271 23.12 -6.90 20.88
CA GLU A 271 22.26 -7.22 22.01
C GLU A 271 22.83 -6.75 23.34
N LEU A 272 24.12 -6.98 23.58
CA LEU A 272 24.85 -6.51 24.75
C LEU A 272 24.84 -4.99 24.85
N SER A 273 25.04 -4.32 23.71
CA SER A 273 24.93 -2.86 23.63
C SER A 273 23.54 -2.40 24.03
N ASN A 274 22.50 -3.06 23.53
CA ASN A 274 21.12 -2.74 23.82
C ASN A 274 20.67 -3.12 25.25
N ARG A 275 21.51 -3.79 26.06
CA ARG A 275 21.14 -4.22 27.42
C ARG A 275 20.88 -3.06 28.38
N ARG A 276 21.52 -1.92 28.18
CA ARG A 276 21.39 -0.74 29.06
C ARG A 276 20.34 0.21 28.50
N ALA A 277 19.20 0.29 29.18
CA ALA A 277 18.18 1.27 28.88
C ALA A 277 18.22 2.41 29.91
N ALA A 278 18.05 3.65 29.45
CA ALA A 278 17.78 4.79 30.31
C ALA A 278 16.39 5.33 30.02
N ARG A 279 15.59 5.49 31.07
CA ARG A 279 14.34 6.25 31.00
C ARG A 279 14.63 7.68 31.46
N PHE A 280 14.54 8.66 30.57
CA PHE A 280 14.67 10.06 30.95
C PHE A 280 13.45 10.84 30.49
N SER A 281 12.99 11.76 31.33
CA SER A 281 11.91 12.69 31.02
C SER A 281 12.54 14.03 30.67
N ILE A 282 12.34 14.50 29.45
CA ILE A 282 12.67 15.89 29.09
C ILE A 282 11.50 16.75 29.58
N VAL A 283 11.73 17.56 30.61
CA VAL A 283 10.74 18.53 31.09
C VAL A 283 11.06 19.87 30.44
N GLU A 284 10.07 20.50 29.80
CA GLU A 284 10.23 21.89 29.34
C GLU A 284 10.62 22.77 30.54
N THR A 285 11.81 23.34 30.50
CA THR A 285 12.12 24.52 31.31
C THR A 285 11.67 25.75 30.52
N PRO A 286 11.31 26.87 31.17
CA PRO A 286 10.79 28.07 30.48
C PRO A 286 11.74 28.69 29.44
N TYR A 287 12.97 28.17 29.32
CA TYR A 287 14.02 28.80 28.52
C TYR A 287 14.67 27.94 27.44
N HIS A 288 14.58 26.59 27.42
CA HIS A 288 15.16 25.83 26.30
C HIS A 288 14.53 24.44 26.05
N ALA A 289 14.49 24.13 24.74
CA ALA A 289 14.41 22.83 24.05
C ALA A 289 13.03 22.19 23.78
N ARG A 290 12.37 22.66 22.70
CA ARG A 290 11.77 21.72 21.75
C ARG A 290 12.92 21.03 21.00
N PRO A 291 12.98 19.70 20.88
CA PRO A 291 13.85 19.07 19.90
C PRO A 291 13.41 19.57 18.52
N GLY A 292 14.28 20.29 17.80
CA GLY A 292 14.00 20.75 16.43
C GLY A 292 14.04 19.62 15.38
N VAL A 293 13.98 18.36 15.84
CA VAL A 293 14.10 17.15 15.03
C VAL A 293 13.04 16.17 15.50
N ASN A 294 12.14 15.76 14.61
CA ASN A 294 11.21 14.66 14.84
C ASN A 294 12.01 13.35 14.81
N TYR A 295 12.21 12.73 15.97
CA TYR A 295 12.82 11.41 16.03
C TYR A 295 11.76 10.34 15.73
N ILE A 296 12.00 9.52 14.71
CA ILE A 296 11.16 8.36 14.37
C ILE A 296 11.79 7.06 14.87
N PRO A 297 11.01 5.98 15.09
CA PRO A 297 11.56 4.65 15.34
C PRO A 297 12.59 4.27 14.27
N GLY A 298 13.83 4.02 14.68
CA GLY A 298 14.96 3.76 13.78
C GLY A 298 16.09 4.79 13.90
N ASP A 299 15.80 6.01 14.31
CA ASP A 299 16.81 7.07 14.48
C ASP A 299 17.79 6.76 15.60
N THR A 300 19.00 7.32 15.55
CA THR A 300 19.99 7.15 16.63
C THR A 300 20.17 8.42 17.44
N ILE A 301 20.17 8.27 18.77
CA ILE A 301 20.41 9.36 19.72
C ILE A 301 21.70 9.10 20.51
N PRO A 302 22.62 10.08 20.61
CA PRO A 302 23.81 9.94 21.45
C PRO A 302 23.43 10.07 22.93
N MET A 303 23.66 9.01 23.69
CA MET A 303 23.41 8.95 25.14
C MET A 303 24.73 8.84 25.90
N GLN A 304 24.87 9.55 27.01
CA GLN A 304 26.05 9.50 27.86
C GLN A 304 25.69 8.90 29.23
N PHE A 305 26.32 7.79 29.60
CA PHE A 305 26.08 7.11 30.88
C PHE A 305 27.27 7.33 31.84
N PRO A 306 27.06 7.82 33.07
CA PRO A 306 28.12 7.88 34.08
C PRO A 306 28.66 6.47 34.41
N PRO A 307 29.96 6.30 34.71
CA PRO A 307 30.98 7.34 34.90
C PRO A 307 31.70 7.74 33.60
N THR A 308 31.35 7.15 32.47
CA THR A 308 32.09 7.28 31.21
C THR A 308 31.74 8.57 30.48
N LEU A 309 32.75 9.29 29.98
CA LEU A 309 32.58 10.52 29.19
C LEU A 309 32.19 10.26 27.72
N SER A 310 32.22 9.01 27.27
CA SER A 310 31.88 8.66 25.88
C SER A 310 30.37 8.63 25.66
N ARG A 311 29.94 9.23 24.55
CA ARG A 311 28.56 9.15 24.07
C ARG A 311 28.40 7.87 23.25
N GLU A 312 27.37 7.10 23.56
CA GLU A 312 26.98 5.88 22.83
C GLU A 312 25.72 6.18 22.00
N LEU A 313 25.73 5.86 20.71
CA LEU A 313 24.55 6.04 19.85
C LEU A 313 23.52 4.93 20.12
N ARG A 314 22.27 5.31 20.35
CA ARG A 314 21.16 4.40 20.69
C ARG A 314 20.01 4.54 19.72
N ARG A 315 19.52 3.43 19.18
CA ARG A 315 18.37 3.42 18.27
C ARG A 315 17.07 3.68 19.02
N VAL A 316 16.26 4.61 18.54
CA VAL A 316 14.92 4.93 19.03
C VAL A 316 14.00 3.79 18.59
N VAL A 317 13.33 3.14 19.55
CA VAL A 317 12.41 2.02 19.26
C VAL A 317 10.95 2.47 19.29
N SER A 318 10.62 3.39 20.19
CA SER A 318 9.31 4.02 20.25
C SER A 318 9.42 5.39 20.90
N PHE A 319 8.54 6.29 20.47
CA PHE A 319 8.47 7.67 20.94
C PHE A 319 7.04 7.92 21.42
N ASP A 320 6.86 8.17 22.72
CA ASP A 320 5.56 8.51 23.28
C ASP A 320 5.49 10.02 23.58
N TYR A 321 4.43 10.65 23.08
CA TYR A 321 4.08 12.04 23.35
C TYR A 321 2.73 12.10 24.06
N ALA A 322 2.71 12.64 25.28
CA ALA A 322 1.47 13.00 25.96
C ALA A 322 1.29 14.52 25.92
N ASN A 323 0.22 14.97 25.27
CA ASN A 323 -0.16 16.39 25.12
C ASN A 323 -0.77 16.94 26.43
N THR A 324 -0.09 16.73 27.56
CA THR A 324 -0.50 17.21 28.89
C THR A 324 0.57 18.13 29.41
N PHE A 325 0.22 19.32 29.90
CA PHE A 325 1.21 20.26 30.43
C PHE A 325 1.73 19.81 31.81
N PRO A 326 3.05 19.61 32.02
CA PRO A 326 4.15 19.76 31.06
C PRO A 326 4.34 18.54 30.15
N ASN A 327 4.66 18.79 28.87
CA ASN A 327 4.88 17.76 27.86
C ASN A 327 5.94 16.76 28.34
N THR A 328 5.59 15.48 28.37
CA THR A 328 6.49 14.41 28.79
C THR A 328 6.93 13.63 27.56
N TYR A 329 8.24 13.57 27.33
CA TYR A 329 8.85 12.78 26.26
C TYR A 329 9.42 11.50 26.87
N SER A 330 9.04 10.33 26.34
CA SER A 330 9.66 9.04 26.68
C SER A 330 10.29 8.46 25.42
N VAL A 331 11.62 8.34 25.41
CA VAL A 331 12.30 7.48 24.45
C VAL A 331 12.36 6.10 25.06
N THR A 332 11.45 5.23 24.62
CA THR A 332 11.27 3.94 25.23
C THR A 332 12.02 2.90 24.41
N GLY A 333 13.14 2.42 24.97
CA GLY A 333 13.81 1.19 24.49
C GLY A 333 13.08 -0.10 24.90
N SER A 334 12.11 -0.03 25.82
CA SER A 334 11.14 -1.11 26.13
C SER A 334 10.09 -0.69 27.19
N THR A 335 8.89 -1.27 27.11
CA THR A 335 7.82 -1.16 28.12
C THR A 335 8.23 -1.87 29.42
N ILE A 336 8.07 -1.21 30.56
CA ILE A 336 8.26 -1.85 31.87
C ILE A 336 6.98 -2.62 32.21
N LEU A 337 7.11 -3.91 32.47
CA LEU A 337 6.05 -4.74 33.02
C LEU A 337 6.51 -5.20 34.42
N LEU A 338 5.70 -4.92 35.44
CA LEU A 338 5.97 -5.32 36.83
C LEU A 338 4.96 -6.39 37.26
N GLY A 339 5.40 -7.38 38.03
CA GLY A 339 4.54 -8.42 38.62
C GLY A 339 4.15 -9.55 37.67
N GLU A 340 3.13 -10.34 38.03
CA GLU A 340 2.66 -11.52 37.28
C GLU A 340 2.22 -11.21 35.84
N ALA A 341 1.70 -10.01 35.59
CA ALA A 341 1.36 -9.55 34.24
C ALA A 341 2.59 -9.46 33.31
N ALA A 342 3.78 -9.26 33.87
CA ALA A 342 5.04 -9.23 33.13
C ALA A 342 5.46 -10.62 32.66
N ALA A 343 5.31 -11.65 33.50
CA ALA A 343 5.65 -13.02 33.13
C ALA A 343 4.72 -13.54 32.02
N TYR A 344 3.42 -13.22 32.11
CA TYR A 344 2.43 -13.59 31.10
C TYR A 344 2.72 -12.94 29.73
N GLU A 345 2.97 -11.64 29.70
CA GLU A 345 3.28 -10.91 28.46
C GLU A 345 4.69 -11.23 27.92
N LEU A 346 5.65 -11.60 28.78
CA LEU A 346 6.96 -12.10 28.36
C LEU A 346 6.84 -13.45 27.64
N ILE A 347 6.07 -14.40 28.18
CA ILE A 347 5.83 -15.70 27.53
C ILE A 347 5.05 -15.50 26.22
N ARG A 348 4.04 -14.62 26.20
CA ARG A 348 3.30 -14.27 24.97
C ARG A 348 4.20 -13.66 23.89
N ARG A 349 5.18 -12.83 24.27
CA ARG A 349 6.16 -12.24 23.35
C ARG A 349 7.24 -13.22 22.89
N MET A 350 7.68 -14.14 23.75
CA MET A 350 8.57 -15.25 23.36
C MET A 350 7.93 -16.10 22.25
N TRP A 351 6.61 -16.24 22.26
CA TRP A 351 5.88 -17.07 21.29
C TRP A 351 5.57 -16.30 20.00
N ARG A 352 5.35 -14.98 20.08
CA ARG A 352 4.97 -14.12 18.93
C ARG A 352 6.13 -13.57 18.09
N ARG A 353 7.39 -13.58 18.56
CA ARG A 353 8.44 -12.77 17.92
C ARG A 353 9.53 -13.59 17.22
N PHE A 354 9.19 -14.06 16.02
CA PHE A 354 10.10 -14.04 14.88
C PHE A 354 9.45 -13.19 13.78
N VAL A 355 10.15 -12.15 13.32
CA VAL A 355 9.74 -11.38 12.13
C VAL A 355 9.71 -12.37 10.96
N PRO A 356 8.62 -12.46 10.17
CA PRO A 356 8.59 -13.37 9.04
C PRO A 356 9.77 -13.09 8.12
N ALA A 357 10.46 -14.15 7.67
CA ALA A 357 11.29 -14.05 6.49
C ALA A 357 10.43 -13.46 5.35
N PRO A 358 11.00 -12.60 4.48
CA PRO A 358 10.32 -12.21 3.25
C PRO A 358 9.79 -13.46 2.57
N ARG A 359 8.48 -13.47 2.30
CA ARG A 359 7.81 -14.51 1.55
C ARG A 359 8.39 -14.52 0.14
N GLU A 360 9.39 -15.34 -0.12
CA GLU A 360 9.67 -15.77 -1.47
C GLU A 360 8.70 -16.92 -1.79
N ARG A 361 7.69 -16.61 -2.62
CA ARG A 361 7.12 -17.62 -3.49
C ARG A 361 8.31 -18.27 -4.20
N ARG A 362 8.58 -19.55 -3.94
CA ARG A 362 9.25 -20.41 -4.92
C ARG A 362 8.35 -20.50 -6.15
N SER A 363 8.34 -19.45 -6.97
CA SER A 363 7.95 -19.56 -8.36
C SER A 363 9.08 -20.32 -9.04
N GLY A 364 9.00 -21.65 -9.00
CA GLY A 364 9.73 -22.46 -9.97
C GLY A 364 9.42 -21.88 -11.34
N LEU A 365 10.46 -21.46 -12.06
CA LEU A 365 10.36 -20.99 -13.44
C LEU A 365 9.64 -22.06 -14.28
N ALA A 366 8.32 -21.91 -14.41
CA ALA A 366 7.56 -22.42 -15.54
C ALA A 366 7.59 -21.31 -16.59
N THR A 367 8.54 -21.40 -17.51
CA THR A 367 8.51 -20.66 -18.78
C THR A 367 7.29 -21.15 -19.57
N GLY A 368 6.13 -20.57 -19.31
CA GLY A 368 4.89 -20.90 -20.01
C GLY A 368 3.65 -20.89 -19.11
N LEU A 369 3.27 -19.73 -18.59
CA LEU A 369 1.93 -19.53 -18.05
C LEU A 369 1.30 -18.31 -18.71
N SER A 370 0.47 -18.58 -19.73
CA SER A 370 -0.64 -17.71 -20.07
C SER A 370 -1.61 -17.75 -18.91
N GLY A 371 -1.48 -16.80 -17.98
CA GLY A 371 -2.50 -16.57 -16.95
C GLY A 371 -3.84 -16.23 -17.61
N PRO A 372 -4.97 -16.53 -16.94
CA PRO A 372 -6.29 -16.15 -17.43
C PRO A 372 -6.32 -14.63 -17.65
N ALA A 373 -6.87 -14.20 -18.80
CA ALA A 373 -6.99 -12.81 -19.18
C ALA A 373 -7.67 -12.00 -18.06
N GLY A 374 -6.91 -11.16 -17.35
CA GLY A 374 -7.44 -10.29 -16.31
C GLY A 374 -6.52 -9.96 -15.12
N ALA A 375 -5.39 -10.64 -14.94
CA ALA A 375 -4.40 -10.21 -13.95
C ALA A 375 -3.37 -9.29 -14.62
N ASP A 376 -3.30 -8.02 -14.19
CA ASP A 376 -2.26 -7.10 -14.64
C ASP A 376 -0.88 -7.70 -14.34
N LEU A 377 -0.10 -7.92 -15.41
CA LEU A 377 1.26 -8.42 -15.28
C LEU A 377 2.10 -7.33 -14.59
N SER A 378 2.62 -7.61 -13.40
CA SER A 378 3.50 -6.68 -12.67
C SER A 378 4.93 -7.20 -12.65
N VAL A 379 5.89 -6.32 -12.92
CA VAL A 379 7.33 -6.58 -12.73
C VAL A 379 7.91 -5.48 -11.85
N SER A 380 8.61 -5.87 -10.80
CA SER A 380 9.26 -4.97 -9.86
C SER A 380 10.75 -4.79 -10.16
N ILE A 381 11.23 -3.55 -10.09
CA ILE A 381 12.64 -3.18 -10.32
C ILE A 381 13.14 -2.41 -9.11
N ALA A 382 14.30 -2.81 -8.57
CA ALA A 382 14.99 -2.04 -7.55
C ALA A 382 16.09 -1.17 -8.15
N ALA A 383 16.15 0.10 -7.75
CA ALA A 383 17.26 0.99 -8.05
C ALA A 383 18.58 0.45 -7.46
N SER A 384 19.70 0.85 -8.05
CA SER A 384 21.02 0.40 -7.60
C SER A 384 21.38 0.93 -6.20
N ASP A 385 20.81 2.06 -5.81
CA ASP A 385 20.90 2.71 -4.50
C ASP A 385 19.70 2.45 -3.58
N ALA A 386 18.75 1.59 -3.99
CA ALA A 386 17.62 1.18 -3.16
C ALA A 386 18.05 0.42 -1.89
N SER A 387 17.15 0.32 -0.92
CA SER A 387 17.39 -0.47 0.28
C SER A 387 17.59 -1.95 -0.05
N GLU A 388 18.38 -2.64 0.78
CA GLU A 388 18.58 -4.09 0.65
C GLU A 388 17.26 -4.89 0.78
N THR A 389 16.23 -4.30 1.39
CA THR A 389 14.91 -4.92 1.44
C THR A 389 14.22 -4.84 0.09
N SER A 390 14.27 -3.70 -0.58
CA SER A 390 13.67 -3.52 -1.91
C SER A 390 14.42 -4.32 -2.97
N LYS A 391 15.76 -4.33 -2.94
CA LYS A 391 16.59 -5.17 -3.83
C LYS A 391 16.27 -6.67 -3.73
N ARG A 392 16.07 -7.18 -2.50
CA ARG A 392 15.70 -8.59 -2.29
C ARG A 392 14.28 -8.94 -2.73
N LYS A 393 13.38 -7.96 -2.83
CA LYS A 393 11.99 -8.18 -3.27
C LYS A 393 11.80 -7.99 -4.76
N ALA A 394 12.71 -7.31 -5.44
CA ALA A 394 12.54 -6.94 -6.84
C ALA A 394 12.81 -8.12 -7.79
N ASP A 395 12.07 -8.18 -8.89
CA ASP A 395 12.26 -9.15 -9.97
C ASP A 395 13.51 -8.84 -10.82
N LEU A 396 13.93 -7.57 -10.78
CA LEU A 396 15.09 -7.01 -11.48
C LEU A 396 15.78 -6.00 -10.55
N VAL A 397 17.10 -5.94 -10.61
CA VAL A 397 17.89 -4.96 -9.83
C VAL A 397 18.81 -4.22 -10.80
N CYS A 398 18.74 -2.90 -10.75
CA CYS A 398 19.63 -2.00 -11.45
C CYS A 398 21.07 -2.15 -10.95
N ASP A 399 22.03 -2.09 -11.85
CA ASP A 399 23.45 -2.12 -11.48
C ASP A 399 24.01 -0.69 -11.39
N THR A 400 25.12 -0.51 -10.69
CA THR A 400 25.70 0.83 -10.46
C THR A 400 26.50 1.36 -11.65
N THR A 401 26.49 0.69 -12.80
CA THR A 401 27.46 0.91 -13.88
C THR A 401 26.87 1.01 -15.29
N THR A 402 25.57 0.74 -15.45
CA THR A 402 24.89 0.73 -16.74
C THR A 402 23.70 1.66 -16.77
N ASP A 403 23.28 1.99 -18.00
CA ASP A 403 22.02 2.65 -18.31
C ASP A 403 20.85 1.81 -17.76
N ASP A 404 20.22 2.27 -16.68
CA ASP A 404 19.12 1.56 -16.00
C ASP A 404 17.91 1.36 -16.91
N ARG A 405 17.82 2.17 -17.97
CA ARG A 405 16.83 2.01 -19.05
C ARG A 405 16.86 0.61 -19.65
N THR A 406 18.01 -0.07 -19.70
CA THR A 406 18.09 -1.46 -20.20
C THR A 406 17.34 -2.45 -19.31
N VAL A 407 17.35 -2.23 -18.00
CA VAL A 407 16.61 -3.03 -17.02
C VAL A 407 15.11 -2.73 -17.10
N VAL A 408 14.76 -1.46 -17.28
CA VAL A 408 13.37 -1.02 -17.49
C VAL A 408 12.80 -1.60 -18.79
N ASP A 409 13.55 -1.59 -19.89
CA ASP A 409 13.15 -2.25 -21.15
C ASP A 409 12.92 -3.76 -20.95
N ALA A 410 13.81 -4.43 -20.21
CA ALA A 410 13.64 -5.85 -19.91
C ALA A 410 12.37 -6.13 -19.08
N ALA A 411 11.99 -5.23 -18.17
CA ALA A 411 10.73 -5.32 -17.43
C ALA A 411 9.52 -5.12 -18.34
N LEU A 412 9.58 -4.12 -19.23
CA LEU A 412 8.53 -3.82 -20.20
C LEU A 412 8.30 -4.99 -21.17
N ASP A 413 9.38 -5.63 -21.63
CA ASP A 413 9.30 -6.84 -22.46
C ASP A 413 8.69 -8.03 -21.71
N ARG A 414 8.98 -8.19 -20.40
CA ARG A 414 8.37 -9.26 -19.57
C ARG A 414 6.86 -9.10 -19.43
N ILE A 415 6.36 -7.87 -19.33
CA ILE A 415 4.92 -7.60 -19.30
C ILE A 415 4.31 -7.50 -20.71
N ASN A 416 5.09 -7.77 -21.78
CA ASN A 416 4.69 -7.58 -23.17
C ASN A 416 4.07 -6.19 -23.43
N TRP A 417 4.57 -5.17 -22.74
CA TRP A 417 4.06 -3.81 -22.79
C TRP A 417 2.57 -3.68 -22.40
N ASN A 418 2.06 -4.60 -21.57
CA ASN A 418 0.69 -4.56 -21.06
C ASN A 418 0.68 -5.01 -19.58
N GLY A 419 0.65 -4.03 -18.67
CA GLY A 419 0.74 -4.26 -17.23
C GLY A 419 1.48 -3.14 -16.50
N GLN A 420 2.14 -3.50 -15.41
CA GLN A 420 2.76 -2.57 -14.48
C GLN A 420 4.27 -2.82 -14.31
N VAL A 421 5.03 -1.74 -14.28
CA VAL A 421 6.42 -1.69 -13.82
C VAL A 421 6.46 -0.95 -12.50
N VAL A 422 6.80 -1.67 -11.42
CA VAL A 422 6.91 -1.12 -10.06
C VAL A 422 8.36 -0.79 -9.76
N LEU A 423 8.66 0.47 -9.50
CA LEU A 423 10.00 0.98 -9.23
C LEU A 423 10.17 1.20 -7.72
N SER A 424 11.27 0.71 -7.15
CA SER A 424 11.58 0.95 -5.74
C SER A 424 11.93 2.41 -5.45
N GLU A 425 12.19 2.71 -4.18
CA GLU A 425 12.94 3.90 -3.80
C GLU A 425 14.35 3.89 -4.42
N GLY A 426 14.91 5.08 -4.63
CA GLY A 426 16.23 5.29 -5.21
C GLY A 426 16.19 5.96 -6.60
N SER A 427 17.35 6.01 -7.23
CA SER A 427 17.61 6.72 -8.48
C SER A 427 17.81 5.74 -9.64
N PHE A 428 17.03 5.90 -10.70
CA PHE A 428 17.14 5.18 -11.96
C PHE A 428 17.76 6.11 -13.00
N SER A 429 18.99 5.82 -13.42
CA SER A 429 19.78 6.71 -14.27
C SER A 429 19.72 6.29 -15.73
N PHE A 430 19.22 7.18 -16.60
CA PHE A 430 19.10 6.92 -18.03
C PHE A 430 20.21 7.64 -18.80
N ASP A 431 20.97 6.89 -19.59
CA ASP A 431 21.94 7.44 -20.54
C ASP A 431 21.35 7.66 -21.93
N THR A 432 20.24 7.00 -22.23
CA THR A 432 19.45 7.21 -23.44
C THR A 432 17.98 7.35 -23.09
N GLY A 433 17.28 8.25 -23.78
CA GLY A 433 15.84 8.41 -23.59
C GLY A 433 15.09 7.10 -23.86
N LEU A 434 14.04 6.84 -23.08
CA LEU A 434 13.13 5.73 -23.35
C LEU A 434 12.31 6.09 -24.60
N LEU A 435 12.82 5.70 -25.76
CA LEU A 435 12.21 5.93 -27.06
C LEU A 435 11.49 4.67 -27.52
N ARG A 436 10.17 4.73 -27.71
CA ARG A 436 9.44 3.68 -28.45
C ARG A 436 8.81 4.24 -29.71
N ALA A 437 9.26 3.71 -30.84
CA ALA A 437 8.60 3.78 -32.14
C ALA A 437 7.79 2.49 -32.37
N GLY A 438 6.49 2.51 -32.08
CA GLY A 438 5.57 1.41 -32.40
C GLY A 438 5.30 0.40 -31.26
N GLY A 439 4.01 0.25 -30.94
CA GLY A 439 3.42 -0.76 -30.06
C GLY A 439 2.59 -0.13 -28.94
N GLY A 440 1.27 -0.06 -29.12
CA GLY A 440 0.34 0.50 -28.14
C GLY A 440 -0.11 -0.58 -27.15
N GLY A 441 0.36 -0.50 -25.91
CA GLY A 441 -0.13 -1.32 -24.82
C GLY A 441 -0.27 -0.50 -23.54
N ASN A 442 -1.13 -0.95 -22.64
CA ASN A 442 -1.48 -0.26 -21.39
C ASN A 442 -0.33 -0.46 -20.39
N VAL A 443 0.46 0.58 -20.14
CA VAL A 443 1.63 0.48 -19.26
C VAL A 443 1.47 1.43 -18.09
N THR A 444 1.64 0.90 -16.87
CA THR A 444 1.72 1.71 -15.65
C THR A 444 3.15 1.70 -15.11
N PHE A 445 3.77 2.86 -14.99
CA PHE A 445 4.98 3.08 -14.18
C PHE A 445 4.56 3.55 -12.80
N LYS A 446 4.89 2.79 -11.76
CA LYS A 446 4.54 3.14 -10.37
C LYS A 446 5.79 3.19 -9.50
N GLY A 447 6.08 4.33 -8.88
CA GLY A 447 7.11 4.45 -7.86
C GLY A 447 6.59 4.30 -6.42
N MET A 448 7.39 4.75 -5.47
CA MET A 448 7.10 4.73 -4.03
C MET A 448 6.74 6.12 -3.45
N GLY A 449 6.74 7.16 -4.28
CA GLY A 449 6.41 8.54 -3.93
C GLY A 449 7.26 9.56 -4.67
N GLN A 450 6.77 10.81 -4.71
CA GLN A 450 7.57 11.95 -5.19
C GLN A 450 8.85 12.09 -4.34
N ASN A 451 9.99 12.17 -4.99
CA ASN A 451 11.35 12.21 -4.41
C ASN A 451 11.84 10.91 -3.74
N GLU A 452 11.01 9.86 -3.70
CA GLU A 452 11.44 8.53 -3.23
C GLU A 452 11.93 7.70 -4.41
N THR A 453 11.17 7.67 -5.50
CA THR A 453 11.56 7.04 -6.78
C THR A 453 11.90 8.14 -7.78
N ILE A 454 13.16 8.21 -8.20
CA ILE A 454 13.65 9.25 -9.11
C ILE A 454 14.12 8.60 -10.41
N ILE A 455 13.52 8.97 -11.54
CA ILE A 455 14.05 8.65 -12.86
C ILE A 455 14.77 9.89 -13.37
N THR A 456 16.08 9.78 -13.58
CA THR A 456 16.93 10.90 -13.97
C THR A 456 17.75 10.58 -15.21
N SER A 457 18.35 11.61 -15.81
CA SER A 457 19.28 11.46 -16.91
C SER A 457 20.71 11.79 -16.49
N THR A 458 21.67 10.98 -16.93
CA THR A 458 23.10 11.22 -16.76
C THR A 458 23.77 11.83 -17.99
N THR A 459 23.07 11.94 -19.12
CA THR A 459 23.64 12.43 -20.39
C THR A 459 22.70 13.40 -21.11
N THR A 460 23.22 14.06 -22.16
CA THR A 460 22.41 14.93 -23.01
C THR A 460 21.45 14.12 -23.86
N MET A 461 20.15 14.37 -23.70
CA MET A 461 19.12 13.75 -24.53
C MET A 461 17.98 14.72 -24.82
N ALA A 462 17.29 14.51 -25.94
CA ALA A 462 16.11 15.31 -26.25
C ALA A 462 14.98 15.01 -25.26
N TYR A 463 14.77 13.73 -24.95
CA TYR A 463 13.60 13.30 -24.18
C TYR A 463 13.96 12.23 -23.17
N LEU A 464 13.49 12.35 -21.93
CA LEU A 464 13.61 11.27 -20.94
C LEU A 464 12.68 10.10 -21.31
N PHE A 465 11.44 10.44 -21.67
CA PHE A 465 10.46 9.53 -22.24
C PHE A 465 9.93 10.12 -23.55
N ARG A 466 9.83 9.28 -24.58
CA ARG A 466 9.10 9.60 -25.81
C ARG A 466 8.20 8.46 -26.24
N ALA A 467 6.90 8.65 -26.06
CA ALA A 467 5.88 7.76 -26.58
C ALA A 467 5.33 8.29 -27.92
N THR A 468 5.40 7.45 -28.96
CA THR A 468 4.86 7.81 -30.30
C THR A 468 3.52 7.15 -30.65
N THR A 469 3.17 6.08 -29.94
CA THR A 469 2.00 5.22 -30.20
C THR A 469 1.42 4.65 -28.90
N ALA A 470 1.65 5.31 -27.76
CA ALA A 470 1.16 4.84 -26.48
C ALA A 470 -0.36 5.00 -26.38
N ILE A 471 -1.00 4.04 -25.73
CA ILE A 471 -2.43 4.05 -25.40
C ILE A 471 -2.53 3.66 -23.92
N ASN A 472 -3.21 4.46 -23.10
CA ASN A 472 -3.44 4.22 -21.66
C ASN A 472 -2.13 4.04 -20.86
N TRP A 473 -1.23 5.01 -20.98
CA TRP A 473 -0.02 5.03 -20.16
C TRP A 473 -0.24 5.81 -18.88
N THR A 474 0.17 5.23 -17.76
CA THR A 474 0.02 5.82 -16.43
C THR A 474 1.39 5.96 -15.76
N TRP A 475 1.64 7.12 -15.15
CA TRP A 475 2.74 7.33 -14.23
C TRP A 475 2.18 7.69 -12.86
N LYS A 476 2.63 6.99 -11.81
CA LYS A 476 2.17 7.22 -10.44
C LYS A 476 3.34 7.25 -9.46
N ASP A 477 3.27 8.12 -8.45
CA ASP A 477 4.12 8.08 -7.25
C ASP A 477 5.63 8.16 -7.54
N LEU A 478 6.09 9.09 -8.40
CA LEU A 478 7.51 9.17 -8.78
C LEU A 478 7.96 10.59 -9.16
N THR A 479 9.27 10.79 -9.25
CA THR A 479 9.92 11.99 -9.80
C THR A 479 10.56 11.69 -11.15
N LEU A 480 10.29 12.54 -12.14
CA LEU A 480 11.00 12.65 -13.41
C LEU A 480 11.93 13.87 -13.32
N ASP A 481 13.23 13.65 -13.46
CA ASP A 481 14.25 14.66 -13.22
C ASP A 481 15.16 14.84 -14.46
N GLY A 482 15.18 16.03 -15.03
CA GLY A 482 16.01 16.38 -16.20
C GLY A 482 17.49 16.61 -15.90
N GLY A 483 17.92 16.57 -14.64
CA GLY A 483 19.30 16.70 -14.19
C GLY A 483 19.88 18.12 -14.33
N ASN A 484 19.03 19.14 -14.52
CA ASN A 484 19.33 20.58 -14.58
C ASN A 484 20.37 21.02 -15.64
N THR A 485 20.85 20.11 -16.49
CA THR A 485 21.86 20.45 -17.50
C THR A 485 21.70 19.75 -18.84
N VAL A 486 20.77 18.80 -19.01
CA VAL A 486 20.90 17.86 -20.14
C VAL A 486 19.67 17.25 -20.81
N VAL A 487 18.44 17.38 -20.29
CA VAL A 487 17.23 16.87 -20.97
C VAL A 487 16.32 18.00 -21.43
N SER A 488 15.88 18.02 -22.70
CA SER A 488 15.00 19.11 -23.15
C SER A 488 13.56 18.99 -22.64
N SER A 489 12.99 17.80 -22.52
CA SER A 489 11.65 17.62 -21.95
C SER A 489 11.30 16.16 -21.67
N VAL A 490 10.20 15.90 -20.97
CA VAL A 490 9.38 14.69 -21.20
C VAL A 490 8.46 14.99 -22.37
N THR A 491 8.50 14.19 -23.43
CA THR A 491 7.67 14.47 -24.61
C THR A 491 6.72 13.34 -24.95
N TRP A 492 5.47 13.69 -25.19
CA TRP A 492 4.48 12.79 -25.74
C TRP A 492 4.14 13.22 -27.16
N GLY A 493 4.40 12.36 -28.13
CA GLY A 493 4.04 12.60 -29.53
C GLY A 493 2.98 11.59 -29.93
N LEU A 494 1.70 11.85 -29.67
CA LEU A 494 0.67 10.86 -29.94
C LEU A 494 0.31 10.83 -31.43
N ALA A 495 0.33 9.63 -32.01
CA ALA A 495 -0.16 9.40 -33.35
C ALA A 495 -1.68 9.12 -33.40
N ASP A 496 -2.31 8.62 -32.32
CA ASP A 496 -3.72 8.18 -32.30
C ASP A 496 -4.33 8.15 -30.87
N GLN A 497 -5.67 8.06 -30.79
CA GLN A 497 -6.55 8.27 -29.62
C GLN A 497 -6.31 7.36 -28.38
N GLY A 498 -5.56 7.84 -27.39
CA GLY A 498 -5.38 7.15 -26.11
C GLY A 498 -5.40 8.08 -24.90
N THR A 499 -5.66 7.52 -23.72
CA THR A 499 -5.57 8.26 -22.45
C THR A 499 -4.14 8.21 -21.91
N TYR A 500 -3.68 9.28 -21.28
CA TYR A 500 -2.48 9.25 -20.43
C TYR A 500 -2.80 9.87 -19.08
N THR A 501 -2.24 9.25 -18.05
CA THR A 501 -2.51 9.63 -16.67
C THR A 501 -1.20 9.89 -15.93
N MET A 502 -1.10 11.02 -15.25
CA MET A 502 -0.10 11.24 -14.21
C MET A 502 -0.83 11.48 -12.89
N LYS A 503 -0.43 10.75 -11.84
CA LYS A 503 -0.96 10.93 -10.50
C LYS A 503 0.18 10.98 -9.49
N ASP A 504 0.25 12.04 -8.71
CA ASP A 504 1.32 12.21 -7.72
C ASP A 504 2.72 12.14 -8.35
N VAL A 505 2.89 12.73 -9.54
CA VAL A 505 4.17 12.78 -10.25
C VAL A 505 4.82 14.15 -10.09
N ARG A 506 6.11 14.18 -9.82
CA ARG A 506 6.93 15.40 -9.83
C ARG A 506 7.79 15.44 -11.09
N VAL A 507 7.77 16.54 -11.82
CA VAL A 507 8.56 16.77 -13.03
C VAL A 507 9.43 18.00 -12.82
N GLN A 508 10.75 17.81 -12.83
CA GLN A 508 11.68 18.89 -12.48
C GLN A 508 12.97 18.93 -13.28
N ASP A 509 13.61 20.10 -13.26
CA ASP A 509 14.99 20.31 -13.72
C ASP A 509 15.23 19.93 -15.19
N PHE A 510 14.21 20.05 -16.05
CA PHE A 510 14.37 19.96 -17.51
C PHE A 510 14.94 21.26 -18.08
N THR A 511 15.71 21.18 -19.15
CA THR A 511 16.30 22.36 -19.84
C THR A 511 15.32 23.07 -20.78
N GLY A 512 14.26 22.38 -21.21
CA GLY A 512 13.10 22.95 -21.89
C GLY A 512 11.84 22.68 -21.06
N ASP A 513 10.73 22.36 -21.71
CA ASP A 513 9.46 22.13 -21.01
C ASP A 513 9.54 20.90 -20.10
N GLY A 514 8.91 20.93 -18.92
CA GLY A 514 8.83 19.75 -18.06
C GLY A 514 8.13 18.59 -18.79
N VAL A 515 6.90 18.84 -19.24
CA VAL A 515 6.17 17.95 -20.14
C VAL A 515 5.74 18.72 -21.39
N SER A 516 5.91 18.11 -22.56
CA SER A 516 5.49 18.66 -23.85
C SER A 516 4.66 17.66 -24.64
N ILE A 517 3.50 18.08 -25.14
CA ILE A 517 2.68 17.25 -26.03
C ILE A 517 2.75 17.80 -27.46
N GLU A 518 3.36 17.04 -28.38
CA GLU A 518 3.76 17.54 -29.72
C GLU A 518 2.66 17.43 -30.80
N ARG A 519 1.71 16.48 -30.68
CA ARG A 519 0.65 16.21 -31.69
C ARG A 519 -0.48 15.36 -31.09
N ALA A 520 -1.74 15.73 -31.33
CA ALA A 520 -2.86 15.29 -30.50
C ALA A 520 -4.01 14.56 -31.21
N ALA A 521 -4.47 13.49 -30.56
CA ALA A 521 -5.81 12.93 -30.69
C ALA A 521 -6.28 12.23 -29.38
N GLY A 522 -5.59 12.41 -28.24
CA GLY A 522 -5.81 11.69 -26.97
C GLY A 522 -6.53 12.49 -25.86
N THR A 523 -6.54 11.95 -24.63
CA THR A 523 -7.13 12.55 -23.41
C THR A 523 -6.10 12.53 -22.29
N GLY A 524 -5.84 13.68 -21.67
CA GLY A 524 -4.89 13.80 -20.56
C GLY A 524 -5.55 13.90 -19.20
N ARG A 525 -5.04 13.16 -18.20
CA ARG A 525 -5.51 13.20 -16.82
C ARG A 525 -4.34 13.43 -15.87
N PHE A 526 -4.38 14.52 -15.12
CA PHE A 526 -3.31 14.91 -14.20
C PHE A 526 -3.88 15.21 -12.82
N PHE A 527 -3.39 14.49 -11.81
CA PHE A 527 -3.86 14.62 -10.43
C PHE A 527 -2.67 14.87 -9.52
N SER A 528 -2.71 15.96 -8.76
CA SER A 528 -1.74 16.25 -7.69
C SER A 528 -0.27 16.21 -8.16
N CYS A 529 -0.04 16.59 -9.41
CA CYS A 529 1.30 16.60 -10.02
C CYS A 529 2.03 17.91 -9.74
N THR A 530 3.35 17.87 -9.63
CA THR A 530 4.19 19.06 -9.43
C THR A 530 5.12 19.26 -10.63
N PHE A 531 5.07 20.40 -11.29
CA PHE A 531 5.94 20.80 -12.39
C PHE A 531 6.79 21.98 -11.95
N THR A 532 8.08 21.74 -11.70
CA THR A 532 8.93 22.73 -11.03
C THR A 532 10.31 22.88 -11.62
N ALA A 533 10.85 24.10 -11.58
CA ALA A 533 12.25 24.37 -11.95
C ALA A 533 12.65 23.93 -13.37
N ASN A 534 11.71 23.97 -14.32
CA ASN A 534 11.98 23.65 -15.73
C ASN A 534 12.45 24.89 -16.50
N GLY A 535 13.36 24.71 -17.45
CA GLY A 535 13.97 25.76 -18.27
C GLY A 535 13.07 26.30 -19.38
N GLY A 536 12.00 25.59 -19.70
CA GLY A 536 10.87 26.03 -20.51
C GLY A 536 9.60 26.12 -19.67
N HIS A 537 8.47 25.74 -20.24
CA HIS A 537 7.19 25.69 -19.52
C HIS A 537 7.17 24.56 -18.49
N GLY A 538 6.41 24.67 -17.40
CA GLY A 538 6.17 23.51 -16.54
C GLY A 538 5.47 22.39 -17.32
N PHE A 539 4.47 22.78 -18.10
CA PHE A 539 3.73 21.91 -19.01
C PHE A 539 3.33 22.66 -20.27
N SER A 540 3.44 22.01 -21.43
CA SER A 540 3.04 22.53 -22.74
C SER A 540 2.06 21.58 -23.41
N GLU A 541 0.83 22.04 -23.60
CA GLU A 541 -0.31 21.27 -24.08
C GLU A 541 -0.71 21.67 -25.50
N ARG A 542 -0.94 20.66 -26.35
CA ARG A 542 -1.49 20.84 -27.71
C ARG A 542 -2.70 19.94 -27.96
N GLU A 543 -3.37 19.50 -26.90
CA GLU A 543 -4.43 18.50 -26.91
C GLU A 543 -5.80 19.05 -26.48
N SER A 544 -6.85 18.27 -26.70
CA SER A 544 -8.21 18.57 -26.22
C SER A 544 -8.64 17.51 -25.22
N ASN A 545 -9.58 17.85 -24.34
CA ASN A 545 -10.05 17.03 -23.23
C ASN A 545 -8.93 16.64 -22.24
N CYS A 546 -8.08 17.60 -21.88
CA CYS A 546 -7.09 17.42 -20.81
C CYS A 546 -7.60 18.02 -19.51
N HIS A 547 -7.47 17.25 -18.42
CA HIS A 547 -7.96 17.63 -17.11
C HIS A 547 -6.83 17.63 -16.09
N PHE A 548 -6.66 18.76 -15.43
CA PHE A 548 -5.69 18.99 -14.38
C PHE A 548 -6.43 19.30 -13.09
N PHE A 549 -6.16 18.49 -12.06
CA PHE A 549 -6.76 18.63 -10.75
C PHE A 549 -5.64 18.74 -9.71
N PHE A 550 -5.66 19.85 -8.95
CA PHE A 550 -4.74 20.07 -7.83
C PHE A 550 -3.24 20.02 -8.20
N CYS A 551 -2.91 20.34 -9.46
CA CYS A 551 -1.54 20.39 -9.93
C CYS A 551 -0.82 21.68 -9.53
N HIS A 552 0.48 21.59 -9.26
CA HIS A 552 1.34 22.69 -8.86
C HIS A 552 2.37 23.03 -9.93
N PHE A 553 2.40 24.28 -10.38
CA PHE A 553 3.35 24.78 -11.38
C PHE A 553 4.17 25.91 -10.78
N THR A 554 5.46 25.66 -10.53
CA THR A 554 6.27 26.64 -9.80
C THR A 554 7.72 26.75 -10.28
N LEU A 555 8.30 27.94 -10.19
CA LEU A 555 9.72 28.17 -10.51
C LEU A 555 10.14 27.79 -11.93
N ASN A 556 9.19 27.66 -12.88
CA ASN A 556 9.53 27.40 -14.27
C ASN A 556 10.01 28.69 -14.94
N VAL A 557 10.94 28.58 -15.89
CA VAL A 557 11.52 29.73 -16.62
C VAL A 557 10.54 30.23 -17.69
N GLY A 558 9.81 29.32 -18.33
CA GLY A 558 8.66 29.66 -19.16
C GLY A 558 7.42 29.89 -18.30
N ASP A 559 6.26 29.64 -18.91
CA ASP A 559 4.99 29.68 -18.21
C ASP A 559 4.82 28.45 -17.30
N GLY A 560 3.99 28.55 -16.26
CA GLY A 560 3.60 27.38 -15.48
C GLY A 560 2.94 26.33 -16.39
N LEU A 561 1.85 26.74 -17.06
CA LEU A 561 1.14 25.95 -18.06
C LEU A 561 0.91 26.77 -19.34
N HIS A 562 1.33 26.22 -20.48
CA HIS A 562 1.15 26.81 -21.81
C HIS A 562 0.27 25.91 -22.68
N ILE A 563 -0.73 26.49 -23.37
CA ILE A 563 -1.66 25.71 -24.19
C ILE A 563 -1.83 26.29 -25.60
N GLU A 564 -1.77 25.47 -26.65
CA GLU A 564 -1.81 25.96 -28.05
C GLU A 564 -3.02 25.51 -28.89
N GLN A 565 -3.76 24.45 -28.53
CA GLN A 565 -4.95 23.93 -29.24
C GLN A 565 -5.86 23.15 -28.28
N THR A 566 -7.03 23.67 -27.88
CA THR A 566 -7.76 23.07 -26.74
C THR A 566 -9.28 23.22 -26.77
N SER A 567 -10.03 22.13 -26.85
CA SER A 567 -11.46 22.11 -26.47
C SER A 567 -11.71 21.14 -25.32
N GLY A 568 -12.64 21.47 -24.43
CA GLY A 568 -13.06 20.58 -23.35
C GLY A 568 -12.06 20.41 -22.20
N ASN A 569 -11.08 21.31 -22.04
CA ASN A 569 -10.08 21.16 -20.99
C ASN A 569 -10.56 21.71 -19.65
N GLN A 570 -10.12 21.09 -18.56
CA GLN A 570 -10.46 21.50 -17.20
C GLN A 570 -9.19 21.69 -16.35
N TYR A 571 -9.13 22.79 -15.64
CA TYR A 571 -8.02 23.15 -14.75
C TYR A 571 -8.62 23.57 -13.41
N ILE A 572 -8.69 22.64 -12.45
CA ILE A 572 -9.41 22.84 -11.19
C ILE A 572 -8.45 22.72 -10.01
N GLY A 573 -8.44 23.71 -9.12
CA GLY A 573 -7.62 23.69 -7.90
C GLY A 573 -6.12 23.79 -8.16
N CYS A 574 -5.69 24.19 -9.36
CA CYS A 574 -4.27 24.27 -9.70
C CYS A 574 -3.60 25.53 -9.14
N THR A 575 -2.32 25.42 -8.75
CA THR A 575 -1.54 26.57 -8.27
C THR A 575 -0.41 26.92 -9.23
N PHE A 576 -0.23 28.21 -9.50
CA PHE A 576 0.77 28.75 -10.41
C PHE A 576 1.59 29.82 -9.68
N ILE A 577 2.79 29.47 -9.22
CA ILE A 577 3.54 30.29 -8.27
C ILE A 577 4.97 30.54 -8.74
N ASN A 578 5.39 31.80 -8.83
CA ASN A 578 6.79 32.19 -9.08
C ASN A 578 7.37 31.61 -10.39
N ASN A 579 6.57 31.44 -11.43
CA ASN A 579 7.08 31.17 -12.77
C ASN A 579 7.66 32.46 -13.35
N THR A 580 8.73 32.39 -14.15
CA THR A 580 9.31 33.58 -14.78
C THR A 580 8.44 34.09 -15.92
N GLY A 581 7.73 33.19 -16.61
CA GLY A 581 6.67 33.52 -17.56
C GLY A 581 5.31 33.77 -16.88
N GLU A 582 4.24 33.62 -17.65
CA GLU A 582 2.88 33.61 -17.12
C GLU A 582 2.66 32.41 -16.18
N GLY A 583 1.71 32.50 -15.24
CA GLY A 583 1.27 31.32 -14.49
C GLY A 583 0.57 30.33 -15.44
N PHE A 584 -0.40 30.85 -16.20
CA PHE A 584 -1.13 30.13 -17.23
C PHE A 584 -1.20 30.98 -18.49
N SER A 585 -0.93 30.39 -19.66
CA SER A 585 -1.08 31.10 -20.93
C SER A 585 -1.61 30.25 -22.08
N THR A 586 -2.34 30.87 -23.00
CA THR A 586 -2.68 30.28 -24.30
C THR A 586 -1.82 30.88 -25.42
N GLY A 587 -1.43 30.09 -26.41
CA GLY A 587 -0.71 30.52 -27.60
C GLY A 587 -1.54 31.29 -28.64
N TYR A 588 -0.83 31.99 -29.54
CA TYR A 588 -1.42 32.85 -30.59
C TYR A 588 -2.05 32.09 -31.77
N THR A 589 -1.67 30.83 -31.99
CA THR A 589 -2.01 30.05 -33.20
C THR A 589 -3.27 29.19 -33.07
N LEU A 590 -4.20 29.59 -32.21
CA LEU A 590 -5.47 28.91 -32.06
C LEU A 590 -6.29 29.05 -33.36
N SER A 591 -6.28 28.02 -34.20
CA SER A 591 -7.34 27.82 -35.19
C SER A 591 -8.66 27.80 -34.42
N GLY A 592 -9.69 28.55 -34.86
CA GLY A 592 -10.91 28.93 -34.12
C GLY A 592 -11.85 27.82 -33.56
N ASN A 593 -11.29 26.76 -32.98
CA ASN A 593 -11.92 25.57 -32.46
C ASN A 593 -11.52 25.31 -31.00
N SER A 594 -11.12 26.33 -30.23
CA SER A 594 -11.04 26.21 -28.77
C SER A 594 -12.34 26.68 -28.16
N HIS A 595 -13.07 25.77 -27.53
CA HIS A 595 -14.37 25.97 -26.88
C HIS A 595 -14.47 25.10 -25.63
N GLU A 596 -15.32 25.48 -24.68
CA GLU A 596 -15.67 24.64 -23.50
C GLU A 596 -14.49 24.36 -22.55
N ASN A 597 -13.62 25.34 -22.34
CA ASN A 597 -12.52 25.21 -21.38
C ASN A 597 -12.91 25.82 -20.03
N LEU A 598 -12.53 25.17 -18.93
CA LEU A 598 -12.81 25.59 -17.55
C LEU A 598 -11.50 25.78 -16.77
N LEU A 599 -11.33 26.97 -16.20
CA LEU A 599 -10.29 27.26 -15.21
C LEU A 599 -10.97 27.68 -13.90
N GLN A 600 -10.88 26.85 -12.88
CA GLN A 600 -11.63 27.04 -11.63
C GLN A 600 -10.78 26.85 -10.38
N ASN A 601 -11.04 27.62 -9.32
CA ASN A 601 -10.42 27.47 -8.01
C ASN A 601 -8.87 27.50 -8.05
N GLY A 602 -8.27 28.18 -9.03
CA GLY A 602 -6.82 28.27 -9.17
C GLY A 602 -6.20 29.35 -8.29
N HIS A 603 -4.95 29.16 -7.88
CA HIS A 603 -4.15 30.15 -7.14
C HIS A 603 -2.99 30.65 -7.99
N PHE A 604 -2.87 31.96 -8.16
CA PHE A 604 -1.84 32.58 -8.99
C PHE A 604 -1.03 33.59 -8.17
N GLU A 605 0.29 33.41 -8.10
CA GLU A 605 1.14 34.26 -7.28
C GLU A 605 2.53 34.47 -7.89
N GLY A 606 3.02 35.72 -7.89
CA GLY A 606 4.43 36.01 -8.17
C GLY A 606 4.94 35.65 -9.57
N ASN A 607 4.05 35.35 -10.53
CA ASN A 607 4.44 35.01 -11.90
C ASN A 607 4.97 36.25 -12.66
N GLY A 608 6.13 36.12 -13.29
CA GLY A 608 6.94 37.21 -13.86
C GLY A 608 6.59 37.62 -15.30
N GLY A 609 5.63 36.92 -15.90
CA GLY A 609 5.11 37.24 -17.23
C GLY A 609 4.45 38.61 -17.32
N THR A 610 3.91 38.90 -18.50
CA THR A 610 3.08 40.10 -18.76
C THR A 610 1.76 40.05 -17.98
N ALA A 611 1.32 38.86 -17.57
CA ALA A 611 0.17 38.64 -16.72
C ALA A 611 0.38 37.37 -15.90
N GLN A 612 -0.41 37.18 -14.84
CA GLN A 612 -0.46 35.87 -14.18
C GLN A 612 -1.26 34.86 -14.99
N LEU A 613 -2.36 35.31 -15.59
CA LEU A 613 -3.17 34.54 -16.53
C LEU A 613 -3.26 35.28 -17.87
N ARG A 614 -2.94 34.61 -18.97
CA ARG A 614 -3.06 35.18 -20.31
C ARG A 614 -3.86 34.31 -21.28
N ILE A 615 -4.95 34.86 -21.82
CA ILE A 615 -5.77 34.22 -22.85
C ILE A 615 -5.65 35.02 -24.15
N GLN A 616 -4.79 34.59 -25.07
CA GLN A 616 -4.45 35.31 -26.32
C GLN A 616 -5.43 35.05 -27.47
N ALA A 617 -5.98 33.84 -27.58
CA ALA A 617 -6.98 33.46 -28.56
C ALA A 617 -7.85 32.32 -27.99
N GLY A 618 -9.00 32.01 -28.60
CA GLY A 618 -9.93 30.96 -28.15
C GLY A 618 -11.26 31.51 -27.65
N ASN A 619 -12.34 30.76 -27.88
CA ASN A 619 -13.69 31.10 -27.42
C ASN A 619 -14.10 30.16 -26.27
N GLY A 620 -15.19 30.45 -25.57
CA GLY A 620 -15.81 29.49 -24.64
C GLY A 620 -14.95 29.12 -23.42
N TRP A 621 -14.28 30.09 -22.81
CA TRP A 621 -13.59 29.92 -21.52
C TRP A 621 -14.53 30.28 -20.36
N ALA A 622 -14.62 29.41 -19.36
CA ALA A 622 -15.17 29.70 -18.05
C ALA A 622 -14.01 29.88 -17.07
N ILE A 623 -13.89 31.05 -16.45
CA ILE A 623 -12.82 31.36 -15.47
C ILE A 623 -13.50 31.73 -14.16
N LEU A 624 -13.51 30.81 -13.21
CA LEU A 624 -14.35 30.86 -12.02
C LEU A 624 -13.52 30.72 -10.73
N ASP A 625 -13.78 31.58 -9.75
CA ASP A 625 -13.31 31.43 -8.36
C ASP A 625 -11.78 31.27 -8.23
N ASN A 626 -11.03 31.90 -9.15
CA ASN A 626 -9.57 31.93 -9.10
C ASN A 626 -9.08 33.08 -8.21
N TYR A 627 -7.99 32.85 -7.49
CA TYR A 627 -7.31 33.82 -6.63
C TYR A 627 -6.00 34.28 -7.27
N PHE A 628 -5.75 35.60 -7.25
CA PHE A 628 -4.58 36.24 -7.85
C PHE A 628 -3.89 37.18 -6.84
N GLU A 629 -2.59 37.00 -6.63
CA GLU A 629 -1.80 37.78 -5.66
C GLU A 629 -0.43 38.23 -6.20
N GLY A 630 -0.02 39.46 -5.89
CA GLY A 630 1.38 39.88 -6.03
C GLY A 630 1.87 40.22 -7.45
N ALA A 631 0.99 40.45 -8.44
CA ALA A 631 1.37 40.90 -9.79
C ALA A 631 0.79 42.26 -10.17
N THR A 632 1.53 43.00 -11.00
CA THR A 632 1.11 44.30 -11.56
C THR A 632 0.02 44.21 -12.63
N THR A 633 -0.11 43.07 -13.32
CA THR A 633 -1.28 42.74 -14.14
C THR A 633 -1.67 41.28 -13.93
N SER A 634 -2.90 41.07 -13.46
CA SER A 634 -3.39 39.75 -13.07
C SER A 634 -3.87 38.94 -14.27
N MET A 635 -4.56 39.60 -15.21
CA MET A 635 -5.16 38.95 -16.37
C MET A 635 -4.96 39.79 -17.65
N ALA A 636 -4.60 39.14 -18.75
CA ALA A 636 -4.49 39.76 -20.07
C ALA A 636 -5.21 38.95 -21.16
N PHE A 637 -6.05 39.63 -21.95
CA PHE A 637 -6.83 39.04 -23.03
C PHE A 637 -6.39 39.60 -24.40
N GLY A 638 -6.04 38.72 -25.34
CA GLY A 638 -5.57 39.09 -26.68
C GLY A 638 -6.68 39.56 -27.63
N ALA A 639 -6.30 40.38 -28.62
CA ALA A 639 -7.17 40.85 -29.70
C ALA A 639 -7.58 39.67 -30.61
N GLY A 640 -8.66 38.98 -30.25
CA GLY A 640 -9.15 37.78 -30.92
C GLY A 640 -9.73 36.72 -29.97
N GLY A 641 -9.51 36.85 -28.65
CA GLY A 641 -9.94 35.87 -27.63
C GLY A 641 -11.42 35.92 -27.22
N PHE A 642 -12.25 36.66 -27.95
CA PHE A 642 -13.69 36.74 -27.70
C PHE A 642 -14.39 36.96 -29.05
N GLY A 643 -14.60 35.86 -29.77
CA GLY A 643 -15.55 35.80 -30.86
C GLY A 643 -16.95 36.17 -30.37
N THR A 644 -17.77 36.71 -31.26
CA THR A 644 -19.07 37.33 -31.02
C THR A 644 -20.19 36.39 -30.51
N SER A 645 -19.87 35.30 -29.83
CA SER A 645 -20.82 34.39 -29.20
C SER A 645 -20.82 34.61 -27.69
N THR A 646 -21.97 35.03 -27.17
CA THR A 646 -22.39 34.95 -25.76
C THR A 646 -21.82 33.72 -25.05
N GLY A 647 -21.02 33.86 -23.98
CA GLY A 647 -20.67 32.68 -23.18
C GLY A 647 -19.58 32.77 -22.11
N SER A 648 -18.58 33.65 -22.18
CA SER A 648 -17.53 33.61 -21.14
C SER A 648 -17.95 34.36 -19.87
N PHE A 649 -18.04 33.62 -18.76
CA PHE A 649 -18.26 34.16 -17.42
C PHE A 649 -16.92 34.27 -16.68
N ILE A 650 -16.66 35.43 -16.09
CA ILE A 650 -15.53 35.67 -15.17
C ILE A 650 -16.12 35.97 -13.80
N ASN A 651 -15.91 35.07 -12.84
CA ASN A 651 -16.20 35.32 -11.42
C ASN A 651 -14.89 35.06 -10.66
N GLY A 652 -14.40 36.00 -9.85
CA GLY A 652 -13.13 35.82 -9.15
C GLY A 652 -12.96 36.85 -8.04
N ASN A 653 -12.36 36.44 -6.92
CA ASN A 653 -11.95 37.34 -5.85
C ASN A 653 -10.61 37.98 -6.23
N VAL A 654 -10.65 39.28 -6.46
CA VAL A 654 -9.51 40.02 -6.97
C VAL A 654 -8.84 40.77 -5.82
N GLY A 655 -7.56 40.48 -5.53
CA GLY A 655 -6.77 41.17 -4.51
C GLY A 655 -6.62 42.67 -4.78
N GLN A 656 -6.16 43.46 -3.80
CA GLN A 656 -6.27 44.93 -3.81
C GLN A 656 -5.44 45.70 -4.87
N ASP A 657 -4.68 45.05 -5.77
CA ASP A 657 -3.73 45.70 -6.68
C ASP A 657 -3.81 45.24 -8.15
N THR A 658 -5.01 44.95 -8.68
CA THR A 658 -5.14 44.33 -10.01
C THR A 658 -5.59 45.29 -11.10
N ASN A 659 -4.92 45.25 -12.26
CA ASN A 659 -5.35 45.89 -13.49
C ASN A 659 -5.89 44.84 -14.48
N PHE A 660 -7.12 45.04 -14.98
CA PHE A 660 -7.68 44.30 -16.10
C PHE A 660 -7.38 45.06 -17.41
N ILE A 661 -6.57 44.49 -18.30
CA ILE A 661 -6.23 45.10 -19.59
C ILE A 661 -6.98 44.37 -20.70
N ALA A 662 -8.07 44.97 -21.19
CA ALA A 662 -8.76 44.52 -22.39
C ALA A 662 -8.05 45.08 -23.64
N GLY A 663 -7.75 44.23 -24.63
CA GLY A 663 -7.20 44.66 -25.91
C GLY A 663 -8.14 45.62 -26.69
N SER A 664 -7.55 46.48 -27.52
CA SER A 664 -8.17 47.67 -28.13
C SER A 664 -9.28 47.43 -29.18
N ASP A 665 -9.72 46.18 -29.40
CA ASP A 665 -10.79 45.81 -30.35
C ASP A 665 -12.06 45.24 -29.66
N ALA A 666 -12.19 45.37 -28.33
CA ALA A 666 -13.33 44.88 -27.53
C ALA A 666 -14.63 45.71 -27.69
N ALA A 667 -14.95 46.20 -28.89
CA ALA A 667 -16.06 47.13 -29.12
C ALA A 667 -17.48 46.50 -29.03
N ASN A 668 -17.62 45.23 -28.68
CA ASN A 668 -18.93 44.59 -28.53
C ASN A 668 -18.86 43.33 -27.64
N GLN A 669 -18.42 43.47 -26.40
CA GLN A 669 -18.42 42.39 -25.42
C GLN A 669 -19.39 42.71 -24.27
N ASP A 670 -20.41 41.87 -24.10
CA ASP A 670 -21.09 41.70 -22.81
C ASP A 670 -20.10 40.99 -21.87
N ILE A 671 -19.06 41.70 -21.42
CA ILE A 671 -18.36 41.29 -20.22
C ILE A 671 -19.37 41.53 -19.10
N GLY A 672 -20.06 40.47 -18.70
CA GLY A 672 -20.87 40.45 -17.48
C GLY A 672 -19.96 40.54 -16.25
N VAL A 673 -19.15 41.60 -16.15
CA VAL A 673 -18.64 42.02 -14.84
C VAL A 673 -19.89 42.42 -14.09
N ASN A 674 -20.30 41.65 -13.09
CA ASN A 674 -21.41 42.02 -12.22
C ASN A 674 -20.99 43.15 -11.26
N SER A 675 -20.42 44.23 -11.81
CA SER A 675 -20.20 45.54 -11.21
C SER A 675 -19.70 46.52 -12.28
N VAL A 676 -20.60 47.03 -13.13
CA VAL A 676 -20.33 48.29 -13.83
C VAL A 676 -21.08 49.41 -13.11
N ASN A 677 -20.27 50.35 -12.59
CA ASN A 677 -20.61 51.65 -12.01
C ASN A 677 -20.90 51.70 -10.50
N GLY A 678 -19.80 51.67 -9.74
CA GLY A 678 -19.71 52.30 -8.44
C GLY A 678 -18.31 52.13 -7.92
N ILE A 679 -17.61 53.24 -7.66
CA ILE A 679 -16.50 53.27 -6.73
C ILE A 679 -17.02 52.63 -5.44
N VAL A 680 -16.68 51.37 -5.19
CA VAL A 680 -16.87 50.78 -3.87
C VAL A 680 -15.67 51.24 -3.08
N GLU A 681 -15.88 52.27 -2.26
CA GLU A 681 -15.08 52.44 -1.05
C GLU A 681 -15.00 51.07 -0.41
N ILE A 682 -13.77 50.55 -0.29
CA ILE A 682 -13.49 49.42 0.58
C ILE A 682 -13.71 49.96 1.99
N GLY A 683 -14.97 49.94 2.43
CA GLY A 683 -15.28 50.06 3.84
C GLY A 683 -14.52 48.92 4.50
N GLU A 684 -13.59 49.25 5.40
CA GLU A 684 -12.95 48.27 6.24
C GLU A 684 -14.04 47.50 6.99
N GLY A 685 -14.36 46.30 6.52
CA GLY A 685 -15.52 45.56 6.99
C GLY A 685 -15.75 44.30 6.17
N LEU A 686 -15.16 43.21 6.66
CA LEU A 686 -15.31 41.81 6.24
C LEU A 686 -14.47 41.41 5.02
N VAL A 687 -13.23 41.00 5.30
CA VAL A 687 -12.57 39.95 4.52
C VAL A 687 -13.55 38.76 4.49
N PRO A 688 -14.02 38.27 3.31
CA PRO A 688 -14.81 37.06 3.28
C PRO A 688 -13.99 35.95 3.95
N PRO A 689 -14.54 35.21 4.92
CA PRO A 689 -13.80 34.15 5.58
C PRO A 689 -13.25 33.19 4.53
N SER A 690 -11.96 32.87 4.61
CA SER A 690 -11.35 31.86 3.75
C SER A 690 -12.10 30.55 3.97
N LEU A 691 -12.77 30.05 2.93
CA LEU A 691 -13.26 28.67 2.91
C LEU A 691 -12.03 27.76 2.97
N ASN A 692 -12.06 26.79 3.87
CA ASN A 692 -11.03 25.78 4.00
C ASN A 692 -11.63 24.45 3.58
N ASP A 693 -10.84 23.68 2.84
CA ASP A 693 -11.29 22.38 2.34
C ASP A 693 -10.58 21.25 3.07
N THR A 694 -11.23 20.10 3.09
CA THR A 694 -10.64 18.86 3.59
C THR A 694 -11.03 17.71 2.71
N ASP A 695 -10.00 17.10 2.11
CA ASP A 695 -10.16 15.97 1.21
C ASP A 695 -9.86 14.64 1.91
N ILE A 696 -10.66 13.64 1.55
CA ILE A 696 -10.46 12.23 1.94
C ILE A 696 -10.60 11.37 0.70
N THR A 697 -9.67 10.43 0.53
CA THR A 697 -9.61 9.58 -0.67
C THR A 697 -9.71 8.10 -0.30
N PHE A 698 -10.52 7.36 -1.05
CA PHE A 698 -10.61 5.91 -1.07
C PHE A 698 -10.14 5.41 -2.43
N GLU A 699 -9.03 4.69 -2.48
CA GLU A 699 -8.46 4.19 -3.74
C GLU A 699 -9.02 2.82 -4.14
N GLY A 700 -9.17 2.58 -5.44
CA GLY A 700 -9.63 1.32 -6.02
C GLY A 700 -11.15 1.14 -5.97
N ASN A 701 -11.61 -0.09 -6.26
CA ASN A 701 -13.03 -0.43 -6.27
C ASN A 701 -13.69 -0.12 -4.93
N LEU A 702 -14.81 0.60 -5.00
CA LEU A 702 -15.58 0.98 -3.82
C LEU A 702 -16.42 -0.19 -3.33
N SER A 703 -16.46 -0.37 -2.02
CA SER A 703 -17.37 -1.33 -1.38
C SER A 703 -18.11 -0.65 -0.24
N THR A 704 -19.33 -1.09 0.02
CA THR A 704 -20.12 -0.55 1.14
C THR A 704 -19.41 -0.85 2.46
N GLY A 705 -19.31 0.13 3.34
CA GLY A 705 -18.60 -0.03 4.59
C GLY A 705 -18.70 1.18 5.50
N VAL A 706 -18.46 0.94 6.79
CA VAL A 706 -18.40 2.01 7.80
C VAL A 706 -17.02 2.67 7.75
N GLY A 707 -17.00 4.00 7.79
CA GLY A 707 -15.81 4.83 7.72
C GLY A 707 -14.85 4.59 8.86
N THR A 708 -13.65 4.11 8.53
CA THR A 708 -12.55 3.95 9.48
C THR A 708 -11.72 5.22 9.65
N ILE A 709 -11.80 6.15 8.68
CA ILE A 709 -11.06 7.40 8.66
C ILE A 709 -11.76 8.43 9.54
N LYS A 710 -11.04 8.94 10.54
CA LYS A 710 -11.50 10.01 11.43
C LYS A 710 -10.80 11.32 11.08
N LYS A 711 -11.56 12.36 10.76
CA LYS A 711 -11.06 13.71 10.57
C LYS A 711 -11.39 14.59 11.79
N PRO A 712 -10.45 14.82 12.71
CA PRO A 712 -10.67 15.69 13.86
C PRO A 712 -10.56 17.18 13.49
N PHE A 713 -11.34 18.02 14.17
CA PHE A 713 -11.28 19.48 14.09
C PHE A 713 -10.75 20.06 15.41
N SER A 714 -9.80 21.00 15.34
CA SER A 714 -9.14 21.56 16.54
C SER A 714 -9.75 22.87 17.04
N PHE A 715 -10.77 23.38 16.35
CA PHE A 715 -11.53 24.58 16.67
C PHE A 715 -12.95 24.42 16.12
N ASP A 716 -13.85 25.32 16.51
CA ASP A 716 -15.24 25.29 16.07
C ASP A 716 -15.31 25.62 14.57
N VAL A 717 -16.03 24.80 13.79
CA VAL A 717 -16.21 25.01 12.34
C VAL A 717 -17.66 24.89 11.93
N THR A 718 -18.01 25.56 10.81
CA THR A 718 -19.29 25.43 10.12
C THR A 718 -19.05 24.81 8.75
N ILE A 719 -19.60 23.62 8.51
CA ILE A 719 -19.59 22.97 7.19
C ILE A 719 -20.49 23.77 6.24
N LYS A 720 -19.99 24.01 5.03
CA LYS A 720 -20.72 24.65 3.93
C LYS A 720 -21.23 23.66 2.93
N ASP A 721 -20.39 22.72 2.52
CA ASP A 721 -20.75 21.77 1.48
C ASP A 721 -19.97 20.45 1.61
N VAL A 722 -20.49 19.40 0.98
CA VAL A 722 -19.81 18.11 0.81
C VAL A 722 -19.90 17.70 -0.66
N LEU A 723 -18.74 17.57 -1.30
CA LEU A 723 -18.61 17.19 -2.72
C LEU A 723 -17.98 15.81 -2.85
N LEU A 724 -18.35 15.10 -3.92
CA LEU A 724 -17.78 13.79 -4.26
C LEU A 724 -17.21 13.82 -5.67
N ALA A 725 -16.11 13.11 -5.89
CA ALA A 725 -15.60 12.79 -7.22
C ALA A 725 -15.12 11.33 -7.25
N VAL A 726 -15.27 10.64 -8.37
CA VAL A 726 -14.79 9.26 -8.58
C VAL A 726 -14.00 9.16 -9.88
N GLY A 727 -13.03 8.24 -9.95
CA GLY A 727 -12.29 7.95 -11.18
C GLY A 727 -13.18 7.32 -12.26
N THR A 728 -14.02 6.38 -11.82
CA THR A 728 -15.03 5.67 -12.61
C THR A 728 -16.37 5.80 -11.92
N SER A 729 -17.38 6.27 -12.63
CA SER A 729 -18.74 6.38 -12.10
C SER A 729 -19.37 5.02 -11.79
N PRO A 730 -20.22 4.93 -10.74
CA PRO A 730 -20.97 3.72 -10.46
C PRO A 730 -21.94 3.41 -11.62
N ILE A 731 -22.20 2.13 -11.87
CA ILE A 731 -23.22 1.67 -12.84
C ILE A 731 -24.30 0.87 -12.10
N GLY A 732 -25.55 1.07 -12.47
CA GLY A 732 -26.73 0.33 -12.00
C GLY A 732 -27.38 0.88 -10.73
N ALA A 733 -26.68 1.73 -9.97
CA ALA A 733 -27.18 2.46 -8.81
C ALA A 733 -26.28 3.67 -8.50
N ASP A 734 -26.82 4.68 -7.80
CA ASP A 734 -26.04 5.83 -7.31
C ASP A 734 -24.99 5.37 -6.29
N LEU A 735 -23.83 6.04 -6.25
CA LEU A 735 -22.89 5.98 -5.12
C LEU A 735 -23.36 6.97 -4.06
N VAL A 736 -23.61 6.52 -2.84
CA VAL A 736 -24.14 7.36 -1.74
C VAL A 736 -23.21 7.29 -0.54
N ILE A 737 -22.85 8.47 -0.02
CA ILE A 737 -21.93 8.61 1.11
C ILE A 737 -22.66 9.22 2.32
N ASP A 738 -22.51 8.61 3.49
CA ASP A 738 -22.92 9.21 4.75
C ASP A 738 -21.73 9.88 5.43
N VAL A 739 -21.94 11.09 5.93
CA VAL A 739 -20.96 11.77 6.76
C VAL A 739 -21.49 11.79 8.19
N ASN A 740 -20.65 11.42 9.13
CA ASN A 740 -21.03 11.24 10.53
C ASN A 740 -20.19 12.13 11.44
N LEU A 741 -20.81 12.92 12.30
CA LEU A 741 -20.17 13.66 13.38
C LEU A 741 -20.17 12.79 14.64
N ASN A 742 -18.99 12.43 15.14
CA ASN A 742 -18.82 11.55 16.30
C ASN A 742 -19.58 10.20 16.17
N GLY A 743 -19.70 9.68 14.94
CA GLY A 743 -20.41 8.43 14.64
C GLY A 743 -21.93 8.57 14.49
N VAL A 744 -22.47 9.79 14.37
CA VAL A 744 -23.88 10.06 14.09
C VAL A 744 -24.02 10.88 12.80
N THR A 745 -24.90 10.47 11.89
CA THR A 745 -25.08 11.13 10.59
C THR A 745 -25.38 12.62 10.72
N ILE A 746 -24.75 13.44 9.87
CA ILE A 746 -25.05 14.87 9.72
C ILE A 746 -26.13 15.14 8.66
N PHE A 747 -26.65 14.09 8.01
CA PHE A 747 -27.76 14.14 7.06
C PHE A 747 -28.99 13.43 7.66
N THR A 748 -30.01 14.20 8.02
CA THR A 748 -31.23 13.69 8.67
C THR A 748 -32.12 12.88 7.74
N THR A 749 -31.93 12.98 6.43
CA THR A 749 -32.65 12.17 5.43
C THR A 749 -31.70 11.61 4.38
N GLN A 750 -31.95 10.38 3.93
CA GLN A 750 -31.15 9.72 2.89
C GLN A 750 -31.08 10.55 1.59
N ALA A 751 -32.14 11.29 1.28
CA ALA A 751 -32.23 12.09 0.06
C ALA A 751 -31.28 13.31 0.06
N ASN A 752 -30.83 13.75 1.24
CA ASN A 752 -29.91 14.87 1.39
C ASN A 752 -28.43 14.44 1.34
N ARG A 753 -28.14 13.13 1.30
CA ARG A 753 -26.75 12.65 1.29
C ARG A 753 -26.06 12.97 -0.04
N PRO A 754 -24.76 13.31 -0.01
CA PRO A 754 -23.98 13.52 -1.22
C PRO A 754 -23.91 12.21 -2.02
N LYS A 755 -24.00 12.34 -3.34
CA LYS A 755 -24.02 11.18 -4.23
C LYS A 755 -23.49 11.47 -5.62
N VAL A 756 -22.87 10.45 -6.22
CA VAL A 756 -22.56 10.39 -7.66
C VAL A 756 -23.65 9.55 -8.32
N LEU A 757 -24.31 10.08 -9.34
CA LEU A 757 -25.43 9.40 -10.00
C LEU A 757 -24.94 8.20 -10.81
N ASP A 758 -25.81 7.20 -10.95
CA ASP A 758 -25.59 6.07 -11.87
C ASP A 758 -25.24 6.55 -13.28
N GLY A 759 -24.08 6.12 -13.78
CA GLY A 759 -23.61 6.39 -15.14
C GLY A 759 -23.25 7.85 -15.41
N ASP A 760 -22.99 8.64 -14.35
CA ASP A 760 -22.52 10.02 -14.51
C ASP A 760 -21.26 10.07 -15.40
N ALA A 761 -21.24 10.94 -16.41
CA ALA A 761 -20.16 10.94 -17.40
C ALA A 761 -18.86 11.54 -16.85
N ASP A 762 -18.96 12.44 -15.87
CA ASP A 762 -17.83 13.20 -15.33
C ASP A 762 -17.34 12.63 -14.00
N GLY A 763 -18.12 11.74 -13.36
CA GLY A 763 -17.78 11.15 -12.06
C GLY A 763 -17.85 12.16 -10.92
N ILE A 764 -18.52 13.31 -11.12
CA ILE A 764 -18.63 14.37 -10.12
C ILE A 764 -20.02 14.33 -9.52
N GLY A 765 -20.08 14.18 -8.20
CA GLY A 765 -21.33 14.14 -7.44
C GLY A 765 -21.96 15.52 -7.27
N VAL A 766 -23.27 15.53 -7.03
CA VAL A 766 -23.99 16.76 -6.67
C VAL A 766 -23.59 17.15 -5.24
N ALA A 767 -23.10 18.38 -5.08
CA ALA A 767 -22.75 18.95 -3.78
C ALA A 767 -23.97 18.96 -2.84
N ALA A 768 -23.75 18.60 -1.58
CA ALA A 768 -24.80 18.47 -0.57
C ALA A 768 -24.46 19.20 0.74
N VAL A 769 -25.34 20.13 1.13
CA VAL A 769 -25.26 20.82 2.42
C VAL A 769 -25.83 19.94 3.54
N PRO A 770 -25.07 19.65 4.61
CA PRO A 770 -25.55 18.87 5.75
C PRO A 770 -26.69 19.54 6.53
N ASP A 771 -27.52 18.74 7.20
CA ASP A 771 -28.55 19.24 8.13
C ASP A 771 -27.94 19.68 9.47
N VAL A 772 -26.81 19.07 9.86
CA VAL A 772 -25.99 19.45 11.01
C VAL A 772 -24.66 20.01 10.49
N THR A 773 -24.51 21.33 10.54
CA THR A 773 -23.33 22.02 9.97
C THR A 773 -22.30 22.46 11.00
N ALA A 774 -22.67 22.57 12.28
CA ALA A 774 -21.75 23.01 13.33
C ALA A 774 -20.96 21.83 13.90
N ILE A 775 -19.63 21.98 13.98
CA ILE A 775 -18.70 21.04 14.61
C ILE A 775 -17.94 21.80 15.69
N ALA A 776 -17.91 21.27 16.91
CA ALA A 776 -17.14 21.86 18.00
C ALA A 776 -15.67 21.39 17.98
N ALA A 777 -14.79 22.20 18.57
CA ALA A 777 -13.39 21.84 18.77
C ALA A 777 -13.24 20.49 19.50
N GLY A 778 -12.48 19.57 18.91
CA GLY A 778 -12.21 18.22 19.42
C GLY A 778 -13.14 17.13 18.89
N GLU A 779 -14.20 17.49 18.17
CA GLU A 779 -15.06 16.53 17.47
C GLU A 779 -14.42 16.06 16.16
N TYR A 780 -14.97 15.00 15.57
CA TYR A 780 -14.46 14.44 14.32
C TYR A 780 -15.56 13.97 13.37
N LEU A 781 -15.25 14.00 12.07
CA LEU A 781 -16.06 13.38 11.02
C LEU A 781 -15.57 11.97 10.69
N THR A 782 -16.50 11.06 10.37
CA THR A 782 -16.28 9.78 9.68
C THR A 782 -17.16 9.69 8.43
N PHE A 783 -16.76 8.83 7.49
CA PHE A 783 -17.33 8.80 6.13
C PHE A 783 -17.66 7.36 5.76
N ASP A 784 -18.95 7.04 5.68
CA ASP A 784 -19.45 5.69 5.40
C ASP A 784 -19.89 5.61 3.93
N ILE A 785 -19.55 4.51 3.26
CA ILE A 785 -20.06 4.21 1.91
C ILE A 785 -21.32 3.37 2.10
N ASP A 786 -22.50 3.99 1.98
CA ASP A 786 -23.77 3.29 2.20
C ASP A 786 -24.20 2.45 1.00
N GLN A 787 -23.90 2.94 -0.20
CA GLN A 787 -24.36 2.35 -1.44
C GLN A 787 -23.31 2.57 -2.52
N THR A 788 -23.02 1.52 -3.30
CA THR A 788 -22.20 1.56 -4.51
C THR A 788 -23.04 1.15 -5.72
N GLY A 789 -22.48 1.26 -6.93
CA GLY A 789 -23.13 0.79 -8.15
C GLY A 789 -23.43 -0.72 -8.12
N SER A 790 -24.61 -1.14 -8.58
CA SER A 790 -25.06 -2.55 -8.58
C SER A 790 -24.87 -3.31 -9.90
N GLY A 791 -24.35 -2.66 -10.94
CA GLY A 791 -24.24 -3.16 -12.32
C GLY A 791 -22.93 -3.84 -12.68
N GLY A 792 -22.10 -4.19 -11.70
CA GLY A 792 -20.75 -4.73 -11.92
C GLY A 792 -19.64 -3.67 -12.02
N THR A 793 -19.99 -2.40 -11.90
CA THR A 793 -19.07 -1.27 -11.74
C THR A 793 -19.52 -0.49 -10.51
N GLU A 794 -18.86 -0.73 -9.38
CA GLU A 794 -19.23 -0.14 -8.08
C GLU A 794 -18.87 1.36 -7.99
N GLY A 795 -18.00 1.81 -8.90
CA GLY A 795 -17.25 3.05 -8.83
C GLY A 795 -15.85 2.81 -8.26
N ASP A 796 -14.89 3.69 -8.58
CA ASP A 796 -13.52 3.62 -8.05
C ASP A 796 -12.94 5.01 -7.73
N ASP A 797 -11.86 5.02 -6.94
CA ASP A 797 -11.06 6.23 -6.66
C ASP A 797 -11.88 7.43 -6.13
N LEU A 798 -12.71 7.19 -5.11
CA LEU A 798 -13.56 8.22 -4.50
C LEU A 798 -12.74 9.27 -3.75
N VAL A 799 -12.98 10.54 -4.05
CA VAL A 799 -12.56 11.72 -3.29
C VAL A 799 -13.79 12.37 -2.68
N ILE A 800 -13.74 12.66 -1.38
CA ILE A 800 -14.74 13.40 -0.63
C ILE A 800 -14.11 14.72 -0.18
N THR A 801 -14.70 15.84 -0.59
CA THR A 801 -14.27 17.18 -0.17
C THR A 801 -15.33 17.76 0.76
N VAL A 802 -14.91 18.14 1.97
CA VAL A 802 -15.74 18.88 2.92
C VAL A 802 -15.27 20.33 2.96
N GLU A 803 -16.11 21.25 2.50
CA GLU A 803 -15.87 22.68 2.56
C GLU A 803 -16.37 23.21 3.91
N TRP A 804 -15.53 23.95 4.64
CA TRP A 804 -15.90 24.51 5.94
C TRP A 804 -15.24 25.87 6.20
N GLU A 805 -15.83 26.64 7.11
CA GLU A 805 -15.24 27.87 7.63
C GLU A 805 -15.09 27.80 9.16
N PRO A 806 -14.10 28.48 9.76
CA PRO A 806 -14.07 28.67 11.20
C PRO A 806 -15.36 29.36 11.67
N ALA A 807 -15.99 28.83 12.73
CA ALA A 807 -17.27 29.32 13.25
C ALA A 807 -17.16 30.64 14.04
#